data_AF-A0AAW0D8U2-F1
#
_entry.id   AF-A0AAW0D8U2-F1
#
_cell.length_a   1.000
_cell.length_b   1.000
_cell.length_c   1.000
_cell.angle_alpha   90.00
_cell.angle_beta   90.00
_cell.angle_gamma   90.00
#
_symmetry.space_group_name_H-M   'P 1'
#
loop_
_entity.id
_entity.type
_entity.pdbx_description
1 polymer ?
#
loop_
_entity_poly.entity_id
_entity_poly.type
_entity_poly.pdbx_seq_one_letter_code
_entity_poly.pdbx_strand_id
1 'polypeptide(L)'
;MPSTKSFVLFLALGLQLVSALPLEGRDEMAIVARKTTNKATAAATNGNGATKAKTSTAKDGSTIVDQTVKINGLNMRFKVSAPASELVSGGAAGTGKLGLNVLFHGDGGQSFLDFPNQGVQNGLMGVALLSPDQGRRWGGSDPKDNTGLVRPDGPAHSAAVNELLTKVLPTVVNFDASQIFMEGVSGGSLLLSGFMIPTFGASLAVPGAVLGCGGLTPQVQVQGDISNMRLHFQSTTDDLGSLKKSIPQAITAYEKLITDPTLLTADASPNGGHCEFDEKDFVSGVQLLTDNFNSILTNTNPVAHSVVGKENIYAANAIKPQGSIADGAAKQQQAGGAAAAAGGAAQKASPKAANAGQGAAAGGKAAALRNSNKLIKDIPGPPSKSWLFGNMLEIILEVPYGVYVFAWQKTYGMAFRTKGCFGENRLMISDPETIKHMLSHPATYMKSRQQQLVNETGLGPGSLLFVEGEAHRRIRAVMNPAFSAASIRQLGPTLRKAAREISEVWEAILTSQKSDVLDIYPSLHETTLRAVGEGVVGYNFQADKEFAARYHNLVVIAADRSKASVLTDGILPYISKPIMNVLLSFPPPAVMKLLEFKAAIGTLAKKLIKDKMDALELGVEPEKDLISVLVGSNSESTSKMTFEEIKDQFATITVAGEDTTANTVAWSLYELARNPDLQTKLRAELDEAGPSDTVDYDRLPILNALLKEILRLYSTVPQTERVVAKDSVLPLSEPITTISGKVITEIPVKKGQHIVIAISSYHRLKSVWGEDAEEFKPSRWLDGNLPSAGTSLGPYSNLLSFLGGSRTCIGWRFSISEMQIIVSELVRKFSLAIPDDSKVQRTFAITLVPMTDGRPRLPLRVSRLL
;
A
#
# COMPACT_ATOMS: atom_id res chain seq x y z
N MET A 1 4.19 39.02 -19.89
CA MET A 1 4.61 40.14 -19.02
C MET A 1 3.62 41.27 -19.23
N PRO A 2 3.02 41.80 -18.15
CA PRO A 2 3.37 43.16 -17.73
C PRO A 2 4.16 43.18 -16.41
N SER A 3 4.35 44.38 -15.85
CA SER A 3 5.51 44.73 -15.02
C SER A 3 5.35 44.58 -13.50
N THR A 4 6.50 44.47 -12.84
CA THR A 4 6.77 44.27 -11.41
C THR A 4 6.34 45.41 -10.47
N LYS A 5 5.48 46.35 -10.89
CA LYS A 5 5.13 47.55 -10.10
C LYS A 5 3.74 47.55 -9.44
N SER A 6 2.89 46.54 -9.66
CA SER A 6 1.58 46.44 -8.99
C SER A 6 1.56 45.52 -7.75
N PHE A 7 2.66 44.83 -7.42
CA PHE A 7 2.70 43.85 -6.32
C PHE A 7 2.97 44.48 -4.94
N VAL A 8 3.49 45.71 -4.89
CA VAL A 8 3.87 46.39 -3.63
C VAL A 8 2.65 47.01 -2.93
N LEU A 9 1.56 47.31 -3.64
CA LEU A 9 0.40 48.01 -3.08
C LEU A 9 -0.54 47.11 -2.25
N PHE A 10 -0.44 45.78 -2.39
CA PHE A 10 -1.25 44.83 -1.60
C PHE A 10 -0.64 44.48 -0.24
N LEU A 11 0.57 44.94 0.06
CA LEU A 11 1.27 44.73 1.34
C LEU A 11 0.85 45.74 2.43
N ALA A 12 -0.02 46.71 2.11
CA ALA A 12 -0.37 47.83 2.99
C ALA A 12 -1.77 47.75 3.65
N LEU A 13 -2.56 46.70 3.43
CA LEU A 13 -3.94 46.58 3.96
C LEU A 13 -4.17 45.44 4.98
N GLY A 14 -3.11 44.77 5.44
CA GLY A 14 -3.19 43.72 6.47
C GLY A 14 -2.65 44.12 7.85
N LEU A 15 -2.35 45.41 8.06
CA LEU A 15 -1.47 45.86 9.16
C LEU A 15 -2.02 47.13 9.84
N GLN A 16 -3.19 47.01 10.47
CA GLN A 16 -3.67 47.97 11.47
C GLN A 16 -4.43 47.26 12.61
N LEU A 17 -3.69 46.83 13.64
CA LEU A 17 -4.08 46.94 15.04
C LEU A 17 -2.85 46.66 15.92
N VAL A 18 -2.83 47.29 17.11
CA VAL A 18 -1.73 47.31 18.11
C VAL A 18 -0.61 48.33 17.83
N SER A 19 -0.83 49.52 18.39
CA SER A 19 0.19 50.54 18.64
C SER A 19 0.35 50.73 20.15
N ALA A 20 1.47 50.29 20.75
CA ALA A 20 2.04 50.86 21.99
C ALA A 20 3.31 50.11 22.47
N LEU A 21 4.42 50.85 22.60
CA LEU A 21 5.52 50.67 23.59
C LEU A 21 6.44 49.42 23.41
N PRO A 22 7.65 49.38 24.03
CA PRO A 22 8.85 49.77 23.29
C PRO A 22 9.97 48.71 23.25
N LEU A 23 11.05 49.04 22.52
CA LEU A 23 12.26 48.24 22.34
C LEU A 23 13.14 48.21 23.60
N GLU A 24 13.65 47.05 23.98
CA GLU A 24 14.99 46.89 24.57
C GLU A 24 15.44 45.41 24.60
N GLY A 25 16.76 45.16 24.58
CA GLY A 25 17.34 43.87 24.99
C GLY A 25 17.41 42.72 23.98
N ARG A 26 18.24 42.85 22.93
CA ARG A 26 18.88 41.69 22.29
C ARG A 26 20.39 41.83 22.38
N ASP A 27 21.06 40.85 22.99
CA ASP A 27 22.34 40.34 22.49
C ASP A 27 22.69 38.97 23.13
N GLU A 28 23.62 38.27 22.48
CA GLU A 28 24.17 36.93 22.77
C GLU A 28 23.47 35.70 22.16
N MET A 29 23.66 35.51 20.85
CA MET A 29 23.88 34.15 20.30
C MET A 29 24.62 34.19 18.96
N ALA A 30 25.93 34.46 19.00
CA ALA A 30 26.79 34.46 17.81
C ALA A 30 28.21 33.97 18.12
N ILE A 31 28.38 32.66 18.38
CA ILE A 31 29.63 31.90 18.17
C ILE A 31 29.29 30.39 18.08
N VAL A 32 30.06 29.68 17.25
CA VAL A 32 30.05 28.24 16.87
C VAL A 32 29.42 27.95 15.50
N ALA A 33 30.10 28.43 14.46
CA ALA A 33 29.94 27.98 13.08
C ALA A 33 31.30 28.01 12.36
N ARG A 34 32.16 26.99 12.55
CA ARG A 34 33.33 26.66 11.70
C ARG A 34 34.03 25.36 12.14
N LYS A 35 34.39 24.52 11.14
CA LYS A 35 35.03 23.18 11.15
C LYS A 35 34.02 22.04 11.40
N THR A 36 33.76 21.12 10.47
CA THR A 36 34.74 20.33 9.70
C THR A 36 34.25 19.94 8.29
N THR A 37 35.16 19.99 7.33
CA THR A 37 35.04 19.34 6.00
C THR A 37 36.27 18.46 5.78
N ASN A 38 36.12 17.45 4.92
CA ASN A 38 37.14 16.52 4.40
C ASN A 38 37.59 15.37 5.33
N LYS A 39 36.96 14.20 5.15
CA LYS A 39 37.71 12.98 4.75
C LYS A 39 36.74 11.96 4.13
N ALA A 40 36.81 11.84 2.80
CA ALA A 40 36.13 10.80 2.03
C ALA A 40 37.10 10.29 0.95
N THR A 41 37.84 9.23 1.26
CA THR A 41 38.54 8.31 0.33
C THR A 41 39.22 7.20 1.13
N ALA A 42 39.51 6.07 0.47
CA ALA A 42 40.24 4.89 0.96
C ALA A 42 39.50 3.93 1.90
N ALA A 43 38.72 3.01 1.32
CA ALA A 43 38.59 1.62 1.76
C ALA A 43 38.00 0.74 0.64
N ALA A 44 38.81 0.44 -0.38
CA ALA A 44 38.50 -0.58 -1.39
C ALA A 44 39.66 -1.58 -1.43
N THR A 45 39.51 -2.69 -0.71
CA THR A 45 40.45 -3.83 -0.72
C THR A 45 39.67 -5.13 -0.80
N ASN A 46 40.20 -6.07 -1.59
CA ASN A 46 39.54 -7.34 -1.87
C ASN A 46 39.56 -8.29 -0.66
N GLY A 47 38.43 -8.94 -0.41
CA GLY A 47 38.34 -10.11 0.45
C GLY A 47 37.02 -10.84 0.19
N ASN A 48 37.06 -12.17 0.10
CA ASN A 48 35.85 -13.01 0.12
C ASN A 48 35.33 -13.10 1.57
N GLY A 49 34.92 -11.95 2.11
CA GLY A 49 34.35 -11.85 3.45
C GLY A 49 32.92 -12.36 3.45
N ALA A 50 32.71 -13.61 3.84
CA ALA A 50 31.41 -14.05 4.33
C ALA A 50 31.05 -13.22 5.58
N THR A 51 29.83 -12.71 5.65
CA THR A 51 29.37 -12.05 6.89
C THR A 51 29.30 -13.07 8.01
N LYS A 52 29.67 -12.69 9.24
CA LYS A 52 29.50 -13.57 10.42
C LYS A 52 28.05 -14.05 10.47
N ALA A 53 27.85 -15.37 10.42
CA ALA A 53 26.53 -15.96 10.39
C ALA A 53 25.75 -15.58 11.66
N LYS A 54 24.50 -15.15 11.49
CA LYS A 54 23.58 -14.89 12.60
C LYS A 54 22.80 -16.18 12.88
N THR A 55 22.73 -16.60 14.13
CA THR A 55 21.92 -17.74 14.56
C THR A 55 20.68 -17.28 15.33
N SER A 56 19.57 -17.98 15.15
CA SER A 56 18.32 -17.80 15.89
C SER A 56 17.56 -19.13 15.97
N THR A 57 16.45 -19.19 16.70
CA THR A 57 15.69 -20.44 16.92
C THR A 57 14.37 -20.41 16.15
N ALA A 58 14.07 -21.49 15.42
CA ALA A 58 12.82 -21.71 14.73
C ALA A 58 11.69 -22.14 15.69
N LYS A 59 10.43 -22.08 15.20
CA LYS A 59 9.23 -22.49 15.94
C LYS A 59 9.28 -23.92 16.51
N ASP A 60 10.01 -24.84 15.87
CA ASP A 60 10.15 -26.25 16.26
C ASP A 60 11.38 -26.52 17.15
N GLY A 61 12.18 -25.49 17.47
CA GLY A 61 13.44 -25.61 18.20
C GLY A 61 14.68 -25.82 17.31
N SER A 62 14.52 -25.92 15.99
CA SER A 62 15.65 -25.95 15.05
C SER A 62 16.46 -24.64 15.09
N THR A 63 17.72 -24.68 14.68
CA THR A 63 18.58 -23.49 14.60
C THR A 63 18.51 -22.92 13.18
N ILE A 64 18.12 -21.65 13.09
CA ILE A 64 18.15 -20.85 11.85
C ILE A 64 19.51 -20.17 11.73
N VAL A 65 20.20 -20.41 10.63
CA VAL A 65 21.42 -19.71 10.22
C VAL A 65 21.08 -18.73 9.09
N ASP A 66 21.26 -17.42 9.33
CA ASP A 66 21.15 -16.35 8.32
C ASP A 66 22.55 -15.84 7.95
N GLN A 67 22.90 -15.94 6.67
CA GLN A 67 24.24 -15.62 6.18
C GLN A 67 24.20 -14.99 4.78
N THR A 68 25.08 -14.01 4.55
CA THR A 68 25.39 -13.50 3.21
C THR A 68 26.79 -13.95 2.78
N VAL A 69 26.86 -14.51 1.58
CA VAL A 69 28.11 -14.95 0.93
C VAL A 69 28.23 -14.31 -0.45
N LYS A 70 29.45 -14.16 -0.94
CA LYS A 70 29.71 -13.61 -2.27
C LYS A 70 30.04 -14.74 -3.24
N ILE A 71 29.18 -14.92 -4.26
CA ILE A 71 29.27 -16.00 -5.25
C ILE A 71 29.24 -15.35 -6.64
N ASN A 72 30.27 -15.58 -7.47
CA ASN A 72 30.38 -15.03 -8.82
C ASN A 72 30.14 -13.50 -8.91
N GLY A 73 30.57 -12.76 -7.88
CA GLY A 73 30.38 -11.31 -7.77
C GLY A 73 29.06 -10.88 -7.13
N LEU A 74 28.06 -11.77 -7.07
CA LEU A 74 26.73 -11.56 -6.50
C LEU A 74 26.73 -11.78 -4.99
N ASN A 75 25.98 -10.97 -4.25
CA ASN A 75 25.79 -11.14 -2.80
C ASN A 75 24.57 -12.03 -2.56
N MET A 76 24.81 -13.33 -2.39
CA MET A 76 23.78 -14.32 -2.14
C MET A 76 23.50 -14.38 -0.63
N ARG A 77 22.32 -13.97 -0.20
CA ARG A 77 21.86 -14.12 1.19
C ARG A 77 20.88 -15.28 1.28
N PHE A 78 21.08 -16.15 2.27
CA PHE A 78 20.23 -17.30 2.54
C PHE A 78 19.92 -17.44 4.03
N LYS A 79 18.82 -18.11 4.32
CA LYS A 79 18.50 -18.67 5.63
C LYS A 79 18.38 -20.19 5.46
N VAL A 80 18.89 -20.94 6.42
CA VAL A 80 18.62 -22.37 6.56
C VAL A 80 18.21 -22.67 7.98
N SER A 81 17.15 -23.45 8.17
CA SER A 81 16.71 -23.94 9.47
C SER A 81 16.98 -25.44 9.57
N ALA A 82 17.79 -25.83 10.55
CA ALA A 82 18.24 -27.21 10.70
C ALA A 82 18.29 -27.63 12.17
N PRO A 83 18.01 -28.90 12.50
CA PRO A 83 18.32 -29.45 13.81
C PRO A 83 19.80 -29.27 14.14
N ALA A 84 20.14 -29.05 15.40
CA ALA A 84 21.53 -28.83 15.82
C ALA A 84 22.48 -29.99 15.45
N SER A 85 21.97 -31.21 15.27
CA SER A 85 22.71 -32.39 14.81
C SER A 85 23.10 -32.36 13.33
N GLU A 86 22.40 -31.59 12.50
CA GLU A 86 22.67 -31.47 11.06
C GLU A 86 23.54 -30.24 10.74
N LEU A 87 23.74 -29.30 11.69
CA LEU A 87 24.62 -28.14 11.49
C LEU A 87 26.12 -28.53 11.52
N VAL A 88 26.90 -27.94 10.62
CA VAL A 88 28.33 -28.22 10.47
C VAL A 88 29.16 -27.34 11.41
N SER A 89 29.58 -27.91 12.55
CA SER A 89 30.44 -27.22 13.53
C SER A 89 31.94 -27.45 13.24
N GLY A 90 32.51 -26.73 12.27
CA GLY A 90 33.97 -26.63 12.07
C GLY A 90 34.68 -27.91 11.61
N GLY A 91 33.94 -28.88 11.08
CA GLY A 91 34.47 -30.12 10.48
C GLY A 91 34.17 -30.23 8.98
N ALA A 92 34.58 -31.34 8.36
CA ALA A 92 34.25 -31.63 6.96
C ALA A 92 32.75 -31.96 6.81
N ALA A 93 32.16 -31.56 5.67
CA ALA A 93 30.78 -31.85 5.33
C ALA A 93 30.51 -33.37 5.27
N GLY A 94 29.42 -33.80 5.88
CA GLY A 94 28.91 -35.18 5.81
C GLY A 94 27.56 -35.25 5.10
N THR A 95 27.13 -36.46 4.76
CA THR A 95 25.77 -36.70 4.25
C THR A 95 24.77 -36.63 5.40
N GLY A 96 23.84 -35.67 5.34
CA GLY A 96 22.77 -35.54 6.34
C GLY A 96 21.63 -36.53 6.11
N LYS A 97 20.71 -36.63 7.08
CA LYS A 97 19.53 -37.52 6.95
C LYS A 97 18.27 -36.83 6.43
N LEU A 98 18.29 -35.50 6.37
CA LEU A 98 17.18 -34.66 5.94
C LEU A 98 17.49 -34.04 4.57
N GLY A 99 16.48 -33.92 3.73
CA GLY A 99 16.57 -33.17 2.47
C GLY A 99 16.41 -31.66 2.68
N LEU A 100 16.28 -30.91 1.58
CA LEU A 100 16.05 -29.47 1.58
C LEU A 100 14.74 -29.12 0.84
N ASN A 101 13.95 -28.21 1.41
CA ASN A 101 12.96 -27.42 0.67
C ASN A 101 13.54 -26.01 0.44
N VAL A 102 13.92 -25.71 -0.80
CA VAL A 102 14.61 -24.47 -1.18
C VAL A 102 13.63 -23.45 -1.75
N LEU A 103 13.23 -22.48 -0.94
CA LEU A 103 12.31 -21.40 -1.29
C LEU A 103 13.01 -20.21 -1.94
N PHE A 104 12.71 -19.98 -3.22
CA PHE A 104 13.08 -18.81 -4.00
C PHE A 104 11.99 -17.75 -3.83
N HIS A 105 12.26 -16.74 -3.00
CA HIS A 105 11.30 -15.68 -2.69
C HIS A 105 10.85 -14.91 -3.96
N GLY A 106 9.66 -14.30 -3.92
CA GLY A 106 9.18 -13.39 -4.98
C GLY A 106 9.74 -11.97 -4.88
N ASP A 107 9.71 -11.23 -5.99
CA ASP A 107 10.43 -9.96 -6.30
C ASP A 107 10.33 -8.76 -5.30
N GLY A 108 9.74 -8.94 -4.10
CA GLY A 108 9.81 -8.00 -2.97
C GLY A 108 10.70 -8.44 -1.79
N GLY A 109 11.07 -9.72 -1.68
CA GLY A 109 11.84 -10.26 -0.54
C GLY A 109 11.02 -10.74 0.65
N GLN A 110 9.69 -10.71 0.59
CA GLN A 110 8.83 -10.86 1.77
C GLN A 110 8.94 -12.25 2.41
N SER A 111 8.76 -13.34 1.65
CA SER A 111 8.85 -14.71 2.20
C SER A 111 10.24 -15.10 2.72
N PHE A 112 11.31 -14.41 2.29
CA PHE A 112 12.65 -14.55 2.90
C PHE A 112 12.71 -13.91 4.29
N LEU A 113 12.04 -12.78 4.50
CA LEU A 113 11.96 -12.12 5.81
C LEU A 113 11.16 -12.98 6.78
N ASP A 114 9.96 -13.40 6.38
CA ASP A 114 9.03 -14.17 7.22
C ASP A 114 9.50 -15.63 7.45
N PHE A 115 10.21 -16.20 6.48
CA PHE A 115 10.75 -17.56 6.46
C PHE A 115 9.70 -18.62 6.89
N PRO A 116 8.65 -18.85 6.08
CA PRO A 116 7.51 -19.67 6.47
C PRO A 116 7.88 -21.14 6.67
N ASN A 117 8.76 -21.69 5.82
CA ASN A 117 9.23 -23.08 5.83
C ASN A 117 10.31 -23.37 6.89
N GLN A 118 10.40 -22.60 7.98
CA GLN A 118 11.47 -22.72 8.98
C GLN A 118 11.45 -23.99 9.86
N GLY A 119 10.41 -24.81 9.81
CA GLY A 119 10.33 -26.06 10.57
C GLY A 119 10.77 -27.26 9.73
N VAL A 120 11.29 -28.32 10.37
CA VAL A 120 11.51 -29.60 9.68
C VAL A 120 10.15 -30.25 9.39
N GLN A 121 9.81 -30.38 8.11
CA GLN A 121 8.55 -30.97 7.67
C GLN A 121 8.82 -32.10 6.67
N ASN A 122 8.17 -33.26 6.86
CA ASN A 122 8.25 -34.41 5.94
C ASN A 122 9.68 -34.86 5.58
N GLY A 123 10.63 -34.72 6.52
CA GLY A 123 12.04 -35.07 6.29
C GLY A 123 12.87 -33.99 5.58
N LEU A 124 12.33 -32.79 5.37
CA LEU A 124 12.99 -31.67 4.69
C LEU A 124 13.26 -30.51 5.64
N MET A 125 14.45 -29.93 5.53
CA MET A 125 14.85 -28.70 6.19
C MET A 125 14.51 -27.48 5.33
N GLY A 126 14.07 -26.40 5.98
CA GLY A 126 13.77 -25.15 5.30
C GLY A 126 15.03 -24.42 4.86
N VAL A 127 15.09 -24.05 3.58
CA VAL A 127 16.01 -23.05 3.05
C VAL A 127 15.19 -21.94 2.42
N ALA A 128 15.59 -20.68 2.64
CA ALA A 128 15.07 -19.54 1.90
C ALA A 128 16.24 -18.76 1.30
N LEU A 129 16.12 -18.41 0.02
CA LEU A 129 17.10 -17.62 -0.71
C LEU A 129 16.56 -16.19 -0.93
N LEU A 130 17.45 -15.20 -0.92
CA LEU A 130 17.16 -13.82 -1.33
C LEU A 130 17.90 -13.50 -2.63
N SER A 131 17.21 -12.82 -3.56
CA SER A 131 17.75 -12.41 -4.85
C SER A 131 18.92 -11.46 -4.65
N PRO A 132 20.05 -11.66 -5.35
CA PRO A 132 21.22 -10.79 -5.26
C PRO A 132 21.05 -9.44 -5.98
N ASP A 133 19.97 -9.24 -6.74
CA ASP A 133 19.66 -7.95 -7.38
C ASP A 133 19.31 -6.88 -6.34
N GLN A 134 19.76 -5.64 -6.57
CA GLN A 134 19.45 -4.49 -5.71
C GLN A 134 17.97 -4.13 -5.71
N GLY A 135 17.25 -4.41 -6.81
CA GLY A 135 15.79 -4.31 -6.89
C GLY A 135 15.04 -5.50 -6.28
N ARG A 136 15.77 -6.50 -5.73
CA ARG A 136 15.29 -7.80 -5.25
C ARG A 136 14.61 -8.66 -6.33
N ARG A 137 14.90 -8.42 -7.61
CA ARG A 137 14.27 -9.13 -8.73
C ARG A 137 15.10 -10.32 -9.18
N TRP A 138 14.52 -11.51 -9.22
CA TRP A 138 15.29 -12.66 -9.69
C TRP A 138 15.57 -12.59 -11.19
N GLY A 139 16.83 -12.85 -11.58
CA GLY A 139 17.30 -12.76 -12.95
C GLY A 139 17.35 -11.34 -13.51
N GLY A 140 17.33 -10.31 -12.66
CA GLY A 140 17.12 -8.93 -13.08
C GLY A 140 15.75 -8.73 -13.73
N SER A 141 15.37 -7.50 -14.03
CA SER A 141 14.18 -7.24 -14.86
C SER A 141 14.46 -6.03 -15.70
N ASP A 142 14.31 -6.16 -17.02
CA ASP A 142 14.56 -5.05 -17.94
C ASP A 142 13.68 -3.86 -17.56
N PRO A 143 14.24 -2.69 -17.19
CA PRO A 143 13.46 -1.49 -16.86
C PRO A 143 12.58 -0.97 -18.02
N LYS A 144 12.76 -1.50 -19.24
CA LYS A 144 11.95 -1.20 -20.43
C LYS A 144 10.81 -2.21 -20.64
N ASP A 145 10.85 -3.36 -19.96
CA ASP A 145 9.79 -4.37 -20.01
C ASP A 145 8.73 -4.09 -18.93
N ASN A 146 7.54 -3.68 -19.38
CA ASN A 146 6.40 -3.46 -18.49
C ASN A 146 5.67 -4.76 -18.10
N THR A 147 6.04 -5.92 -18.64
CA THR A 147 5.41 -7.22 -18.32
C THR A 147 6.05 -7.91 -17.11
N GLY A 148 7.32 -7.59 -16.80
CA GLY A 148 8.10 -8.22 -15.74
C GLY A 148 8.60 -9.63 -16.09
N LEU A 149 8.57 -10.01 -17.36
CA LEU A 149 8.93 -11.35 -17.84
C LEU A 149 10.35 -11.41 -18.45
N VAL A 150 10.92 -10.28 -18.86
CA VAL A 150 12.28 -10.22 -19.41
C VAL A 150 13.31 -10.21 -18.27
N ARG A 151 14.04 -11.32 -18.13
CA ARG A 151 14.99 -11.61 -17.04
C ARG A 151 16.44 -11.78 -17.57
N PRO A 152 17.16 -10.69 -17.89
CA PRO A 152 18.45 -10.75 -18.59
C PRO A 152 19.57 -11.43 -17.79
N ASP A 153 19.56 -11.28 -16.46
CA ASP A 153 20.57 -11.83 -15.55
C ASP A 153 20.19 -13.23 -15.03
N GLY A 154 19.11 -13.82 -15.54
CA GLY A 154 18.61 -15.15 -15.18
C GLY A 154 19.68 -16.24 -15.13
N PRO A 155 20.52 -16.40 -16.17
CA PRO A 155 21.58 -17.41 -16.16
C PRO A 155 22.62 -17.18 -15.06
N ALA A 156 22.97 -15.92 -14.77
CA ALA A 156 23.96 -15.58 -13.74
C ALA A 156 23.41 -15.84 -12.33
N HIS A 157 22.14 -15.50 -12.08
CA HIS A 157 21.47 -15.79 -10.82
C HIS A 157 21.35 -17.30 -10.58
N SER A 158 20.92 -18.08 -11.59
CA SER A 158 20.83 -19.54 -11.47
C SER A 158 22.19 -20.21 -11.23
N ALA A 159 23.25 -19.76 -11.90
CA ALA A 159 24.61 -20.26 -11.67
C ALA A 159 25.10 -19.99 -10.23
N ALA A 160 24.80 -18.81 -9.67
CA ALA A 160 25.13 -18.49 -8.29
C ALA A 160 24.31 -19.30 -7.27
N VAL A 161 23.04 -19.62 -7.57
CA VAL A 161 22.25 -20.51 -6.72
C VAL A 161 22.74 -21.96 -6.78
N ASN A 162 23.11 -22.47 -7.96
CA ASN A 162 23.71 -23.79 -8.10
C ASN A 162 25.01 -23.92 -7.28
N GLU A 163 25.87 -22.90 -7.32
CA GLU A 163 27.09 -22.86 -6.50
C GLU A 163 26.80 -22.72 -4.99
N LEU A 164 25.75 -21.98 -4.62
CA LEU A 164 25.30 -21.92 -3.23
C LEU A 164 24.85 -23.30 -2.71
N LEU A 165 24.05 -24.02 -3.49
CA LEU A 165 23.56 -25.37 -3.15
C LEU A 165 24.67 -26.42 -3.11
N THR A 166 25.61 -26.38 -4.05
CA THR A 166 26.64 -27.42 -4.21
C THR A 166 27.92 -27.18 -3.43
N LYS A 167 28.25 -25.93 -3.09
CA LYS A 167 29.53 -25.58 -2.42
C LYS A 167 29.38 -24.83 -1.10
N VAL A 168 28.31 -24.05 -0.91
CA VAL A 168 28.16 -23.23 0.31
C VAL A 168 27.31 -23.95 1.36
N LEU A 169 26.08 -24.35 1.04
CA LEU A 169 25.20 -25.00 2.01
C LEU A 169 25.81 -26.26 2.68
N PRO A 170 26.55 -27.13 1.98
CA PRO A 170 27.27 -28.26 2.62
C PRO A 170 28.30 -27.85 3.68
N THR A 171 28.76 -26.59 3.70
CA THR A 171 29.66 -26.06 4.75
C THR A 171 28.92 -25.52 5.98
N VAL A 172 27.59 -25.47 5.93
CA VAL A 172 26.71 -24.92 6.97
C VAL A 172 25.81 -26.02 7.55
N VAL A 173 25.30 -26.90 6.70
CA VAL A 173 24.37 -27.98 7.06
C VAL A 173 24.69 -29.25 6.27
N ASN A 174 24.60 -30.40 6.93
CA ASN A 174 24.62 -31.73 6.31
C ASN A 174 23.20 -32.03 5.81
N PHE A 175 23.05 -32.47 4.57
CA PHE A 175 21.74 -32.85 4.00
C PHE A 175 21.87 -33.99 2.99
N ASP A 176 20.75 -34.62 2.64
CA ASP A 176 20.66 -35.56 1.53
C ASP A 176 20.53 -34.79 0.21
N ALA A 177 21.59 -34.78 -0.58
CA ALA A 177 21.64 -34.10 -1.88
C ALA A 177 20.73 -34.74 -2.95
N SER A 178 20.16 -35.93 -2.72
CA SER A 178 19.12 -36.53 -3.58
C SER A 178 17.70 -36.03 -3.26
N GLN A 179 17.53 -35.27 -2.17
CA GLN A 179 16.25 -34.77 -1.68
C GLN A 179 16.21 -33.23 -1.66
N ILE A 180 16.63 -32.59 -2.76
CA ILE A 180 16.57 -31.13 -2.94
C ILE A 180 15.32 -30.76 -3.74
N PHE A 181 14.26 -30.34 -3.06
CA PHE A 181 13.06 -29.80 -3.68
C PHE A 181 13.12 -28.27 -3.76
N MET A 182 12.46 -27.69 -4.75
CA MET A 182 12.48 -26.24 -4.99
C MET A 182 11.08 -25.64 -5.01
N GLU A 183 10.94 -24.45 -4.43
CA GLU A 183 9.70 -23.67 -4.49
C GLU A 183 10.02 -22.27 -4.99
N GLY A 184 9.22 -21.77 -5.94
CA GLY A 184 9.26 -20.39 -6.39
C GLY A 184 7.95 -19.68 -6.08
N VAL A 185 8.07 -18.40 -5.75
CA VAL A 185 6.92 -17.47 -5.74
C VAL A 185 7.22 -16.30 -6.66
N SER A 186 6.26 -15.91 -7.52
CA SER A 186 6.38 -14.77 -8.44
C SER A 186 7.68 -14.83 -9.27
N GLY A 187 8.55 -13.81 -9.17
CA GLY A 187 9.86 -13.80 -9.82
C GLY A 187 10.79 -14.97 -9.49
N GLY A 188 10.67 -15.60 -8.31
CA GLY A 188 11.37 -16.84 -7.99
C GLY A 188 10.96 -17.99 -8.92
N SER A 189 9.65 -18.12 -9.19
CA SER A 189 9.08 -19.08 -10.13
C SER A 189 9.51 -18.80 -11.58
N LEU A 190 9.61 -17.52 -11.96
CA LEU A 190 10.12 -17.10 -13.27
C LEU A 190 11.59 -17.50 -13.46
N LEU A 191 12.43 -17.37 -12.42
CA LEU A 191 13.81 -17.86 -12.46
C LEU A 191 13.87 -19.39 -12.53
N LEU A 192 13.07 -20.07 -11.70
CA LEU A 192 13.04 -21.54 -11.66
C LEU A 192 12.69 -22.12 -13.02
N SER A 193 11.53 -21.76 -13.57
CA SER A 193 11.03 -22.26 -14.86
C SER A 193 11.78 -21.71 -16.07
N GLY A 194 12.27 -20.46 -16.02
CA GLY A 194 13.00 -19.88 -17.15
C GLY A 194 14.44 -20.36 -17.27
N PHE A 195 15.14 -20.60 -16.15
CA PHE A 195 16.60 -20.68 -16.11
C PHE A 195 17.16 -21.78 -15.21
N MET A 196 16.71 -21.89 -13.95
CA MET A 196 17.30 -22.83 -12.98
C MET A 196 17.01 -24.29 -13.34
N ILE A 197 15.73 -24.64 -13.54
CA ILE A 197 15.31 -26.01 -13.87
C ILE A 197 15.90 -26.44 -15.22
N PRO A 198 15.83 -25.64 -16.31
CA PRO A 198 16.45 -26.02 -17.58
C PRO A 198 17.96 -26.22 -17.49
N THR A 199 18.69 -25.43 -16.70
CA THR A 199 20.18 -25.50 -16.66
C THR A 199 20.70 -26.54 -15.66
N PHE A 200 20.09 -26.63 -14.48
CA PHE A 200 20.66 -27.34 -13.33
C PHE A 200 19.72 -28.40 -12.72
N GLY A 201 18.48 -28.51 -13.19
CA GLY A 201 17.48 -29.43 -12.62
C GLY A 201 17.95 -30.89 -12.58
N ALA A 202 18.50 -31.38 -13.70
CA ALA A 202 19.06 -32.72 -13.80
C ALA A 202 20.34 -32.90 -12.97
N SER A 203 21.26 -31.93 -13.00
CA SER A 203 22.55 -32.02 -12.28
C SER A 203 22.43 -31.95 -10.76
N LEU A 204 21.37 -31.31 -10.26
CA LEU A 204 21.03 -31.26 -8.84
C LEU A 204 20.07 -32.39 -8.41
N ALA A 205 19.75 -33.31 -9.32
CA ALA A 205 18.82 -34.42 -9.10
C ALA A 205 17.46 -33.97 -8.48
N VAL A 206 16.97 -32.78 -8.86
CA VAL A 206 15.74 -32.20 -8.29
C VAL A 206 14.54 -33.07 -8.65
N PRO A 207 13.86 -33.73 -7.70
CA PRO A 207 12.71 -34.60 -7.99
C PRO A 207 11.47 -33.80 -8.40
N GLY A 208 11.35 -32.54 -7.95
CA GLY A 208 10.29 -31.65 -8.40
C GLY A 208 10.35 -30.22 -7.85
N ALA A 209 9.49 -29.38 -8.40
CA ALA A 209 9.37 -27.98 -8.00
C ALA A 209 7.92 -27.44 -8.03
N VAL A 210 7.63 -26.52 -7.11
CA VAL A 210 6.38 -25.74 -7.04
C VAL A 210 6.63 -24.34 -7.60
N LEU A 211 5.74 -23.86 -8.46
CA LEU A 211 5.87 -22.62 -9.22
C LEU A 211 4.63 -21.74 -9.00
N GLY A 212 4.62 -20.99 -7.89
CA GLY A 212 3.51 -20.11 -7.51
C GLY A 212 3.56 -18.75 -8.23
N CYS A 213 2.46 -18.35 -8.88
CA CYS A 213 2.24 -17.04 -9.52
C CYS A 213 3.37 -16.59 -10.45
N GLY A 214 3.99 -17.54 -11.15
CA GLY A 214 5.03 -17.26 -12.12
C GLY A 214 5.40 -18.49 -12.94
N GLY A 215 5.55 -18.29 -14.25
CA GLY A 215 6.04 -19.29 -15.18
C GLY A 215 6.63 -18.62 -16.40
N LEU A 216 7.80 -19.08 -16.83
CA LEU A 216 8.41 -18.81 -18.13
C LEU A 216 8.60 -20.13 -18.86
N THR A 217 8.54 -20.11 -20.19
CA THR A 217 9.15 -21.16 -21.00
C THR A 217 10.66 -21.20 -20.73
N PRO A 218 11.36 -22.33 -20.92
CA PRO A 218 12.82 -22.35 -20.88
C PRO A 218 13.42 -21.23 -21.75
N GLN A 219 14.18 -20.33 -21.12
CA GLN A 219 14.87 -19.20 -21.77
C GLN A 219 16.30 -19.57 -22.19
N VAL A 220 16.75 -20.77 -21.81
CA VAL A 220 18.05 -21.36 -22.08
C VAL A 220 17.86 -22.81 -22.54
N GLN A 221 18.88 -23.41 -23.15
CA GLN A 221 18.83 -24.81 -23.54
C GLN A 221 18.73 -25.71 -22.29
N VAL A 222 17.86 -26.72 -22.36
CA VAL A 222 17.69 -27.73 -21.30
C VAL A 222 18.93 -28.63 -21.27
N GLN A 223 19.49 -28.85 -20.09
CA GLN A 223 20.69 -29.64 -19.86
C GLN A 223 20.38 -30.86 -18.99
N GLY A 224 20.78 -32.04 -19.47
CA GLY A 224 20.48 -33.32 -18.82
C GLY A 224 19.02 -33.76 -19.00
N ASP A 225 18.69 -34.88 -18.36
CA ASP A 225 17.35 -35.45 -18.41
C ASP A 225 16.50 -34.93 -17.23
N ILE A 226 15.39 -34.27 -17.55
CA ILE A 226 14.38 -33.80 -16.59
C ILE A 226 13.01 -34.47 -16.82
N SER A 227 12.96 -35.54 -17.61
CA SER A 227 11.71 -36.18 -18.08
C SER A 227 10.83 -36.73 -16.96
N ASN A 228 11.44 -37.07 -15.83
CA ASN A 228 10.79 -37.57 -14.62
C ASN A 228 10.64 -36.50 -13.51
N MET A 229 10.90 -35.22 -13.80
CA MET A 229 10.74 -34.14 -12.81
C MET A 229 9.27 -33.77 -12.64
N ARG A 230 8.80 -33.71 -11.40
CA ARG A 230 7.44 -33.23 -11.08
C ARG A 230 7.38 -31.70 -10.99
N LEU A 231 6.50 -31.07 -11.76
CA LEU A 231 6.25 -29.63 -11.71
C LEU A 231 4.80 -29.34 -11.36
N HIS A 232 4.60 -28.46 -10.38
CA HIS A 232 3.28 -27.92 -10.03
C HIS A 232 3.24 -26.42 -10.29
N PHE A 233 2.34 -25.95 -11.13
CA PHE A 233 2.10 -24.53 -11.36
C PHE A 233 0.86 -24.07 -10.59
N GLN A 234 0.99 -23.06 -9.73
CA GLN A 234 -0.18 -22.53 -9.03
C GLN A 234 -0.37 -21.04 -9.33
N SER A 235 -1.61 -20.64 -9.58
CA SER A 235 -2.02 -19.30 -9.98
C SER A 235 -3.29 -18.92 -9.21
N THR A 236 -3.70 -17.66 -9.27
CA THR A 236 -5.03 -17.24 -8.77
C THR A 236 -5.94 -16.88 -9.92
N THR A 237 -7.26 -16.86 -9.65
CA THR A 237 -8.26 -16.43 -10.65
C THR A 237 -8.01 -15.01 -11.16
N ASP A 238 -7.42 -14.12 -10.36
CA ASP A 238 -7.15 -12.70 -10.68
C ASP A 238 -5.67 -12.32 -10.85
N ASP A 239 -4.87 -13.27 -11.32
CA ASP A 239 -3.45 -13.05 -11.65
C ASP A 239 -3.19 -11.97 -12.72
N LEU A 240 -1.95 -11.46 -12.76
CA LEU A 240 -1.54 -10.43 -13.73
C LEU A 240 -1.72 -10.90 -15.19
N GLY A 241 -2.21 -10.02 -16.05
CA GLY A 241 -2.47 -10.34 -17.47
C GLY A 241 -1.25 -10.77 -18.30
N SER A 242 -0.02 -10.53 -17.80
CA SER A 242 1.22 -11.11 -18.35
C SER A 242 1.40 -12.57 -17.93
N LEU A 243 1.11 -12.91 -16.68
CA LEU A 243 1.22 -14.26 -16.09
C LEU A 243 0.11 -15.19 -16.57
N LYS A 244 -1.11 -14.67 -16.71
CA LYS A 244 -2.25 -15.31 -17.40
C LYS A 244 -1.94 -15.77 -18.83
N LYS A 245 -0.83 -15.29 -19.42
CA LYS A 245 -0.27 -15.76 -20.70
C LYS A 245 0.99 -16.61 -20.51
N SER A 246 1.92 -16.19 -19.66
CA SER A 246 3.22 -16.85 -19.53
C SER A 246 3.16 -18.19 -18.80
N ILE A 247 2.25 -18.36 -17.82
CA ILE A 247 2.06 -19.62 -17.10
C ILE A 247 1.52 -20.73 -18.05
N PRO A 248 0.41 -20.54 -18.79
CA PRO A 248 -0.02 -21.48 -19.84
C PRO A 248 1.07 -21.83 -20.87
N GLN A 249 1.87 -20.83 -21.28
CA GLN A 249 2.98 -21.05 -22.22
C GLN A 249 4.11 -21.89 -21.60
N ALA A 250 4.45 -21.63 -20.33
CA ALA A 250 5.43 -22.40 -19.58
C ALA A 250 5.01 -23.87 -19.45
N ILE A 251 3.76 -24.12 -19.01
CA ILE A 251 3.19 -25.48 -18.93
C ILE A 251 3.34 -26.19 -20.29
N THR A 252 2.89 -25.56 -21.40
CA THR A 252 3.00 -26.16 -22.75
C THR A 252 4.43 -26.34 -23.28
N ALA A 253 5.42 -25.60 -22.75
CA ALA A 253 6.81 -25.88 -23.04
C ALA A 253 7.30 -27.12 -22.26
N TYR A 254 6.92 -27.26 -20.99
CA TYR A 254 7.30 -28.38 -20.13
C TYR A 254 6.57 -29.69 -20.46
N GLU A 255 5.35 -29.65 -21.02
CA GLU A 255 4.66 -30.81 -21.60
C GLU A 255 5.48 -31.58 -22.66
N LYS A 256 6.46 -30.92 -23.28
CA LYS A 256 7.33 -31.51 -24.32
C LYS A 256 8.64 -32.06 -23.74
N LEU A 257 8.89 -31.82 -22.47
CA LEU A 257 10.13 -32.14 -21.76
C LEU A 257 9.92 -33.23 -20.70
N ILE A 258 8.72 -33.27 -20.11
CA ILE A 258 8.29 -34.27 -19.12
C ILE A 258 7.48 -35.35 -19.85
N THR A 259 7.89 -36.62 -19.73
CA THR A 259 7.30 -37.74 -20.48
C THR A 259 6.04 -38.31 -19.83
N ASP A 260 5.96 -38.30 -18.50
CA ASP A 260 4.76 -38.67 -17.76
C ASP A 260 3.89 -37.43 -17.51
N PRO A 261 2.71 -37.30 -18.16
CA PRO A 261 1.86 -36.13 -18.00
C PRO A 261 1.26 -35.99 -16.59
N THR A 262 1.30 -37.02 -15.74
CA THR A 262 0.85 -36.94 -14.34
C THR A 262 1.84 -36.19 -13.44
N LEU A 263 3.07 -35.97 -13.92
CA LEU A 263 4.09 -35.19 -13.23
C LEU A 263 3.98 -33.69 -13.49
N LEU A 264 3.13 -33.24 -14.42
CA LEU A 264 2.88 -31.82 -14.69
C LEU A 264 1.45 -31.45 -14.29
N THR A 265 1.31 -30.80 -13.14
CA THR A 265 0.01 -30.46 -12.53
C THR A 265 -0.14 -28.95 -12.39
N ALA A 266 -1.38 -28.45 -12.33
CA ALA A 266 -1.58 -27.02 -12.15
C ALA A 266 -2.94 -26.64 -11.56
N ASP A 267 -2.94 -25.67 -10.65
CA ASP A 267 -4.16 -25.18 -9.99
C ASP A 267 -4.32 -23.65 -10.10
N ALA A 268 -5.54 -23.23 -10.40
CA ALA A 268 -5.98 -21.82 -10.40
C ALA A 268 -7.37 -21.65 -9.77
N SER A 269 -7.80 -22.62 -8.95
CA SER A 269 -9.03 -22.54 -8.15
C SER A 269 -8.97 -21.57 -6.95
N PRO A 270 -7.80 -21.20 -6.38
CA PRO A 270 -7.74 -20.17 -5.33
C PRO A 270 -8.26 -18.82 -5.82
N ASN A 271 -9.26 -18.32 -5.11
CA ASN A 271 -9.86 -17.01 -5.30
C ASN A 271 -9.03 -15.97 -4.52
N GLY A 272 -8.43 -15.02 -5.21
CA GLY A 272 -7.51 -14.06 -4.58
C GLY A 272 -6.76 -13.19 -5.59
N GLY A 273 -6.12 -12.13 -5.09
CA GLY A 273 -5.28 -11.27 -5.91
C GLY A 273 -4.02 -11.96 -6.42
N HIS A 274 -3.16 -11.22 -7.13
CA HIS A 274 -1.87 -11.73 -7.60
C HIS A 274 -0.99 -12.18 -6.41
N CYS A 275 -0.59 -13.45 -6.39
CA CYS A 275 0.15 -14.14 -5.31
C CYS A 275 -0.62 -14.35 -3.98
N GLU A 276 -1.93 -14.51 -4.00
CA GLU A 276 -2.77 -14.72 -2.80
C GLU A 276 -3.49 -16.09 -2.86
N PHE A 277 -2.95 -17.09 -2.16
CA PHE A 277 -3.29 -18.51 -2.42
C PHE A 277 -4.29 -19.16 -1.44
N ASP A 278 -4.80 -18.42 -0.46
CA ASP A 278 -5.53 -19.01 0.68
C ASP A 278 -6.55 -18.09 1.37
N GLU A 279 -6.84 -16.92 0.79
CA GLU A 279 -7.64 -15.84 1.40
C GLU A 279 -7.12 -15.30 2.76
N LYS A 280 -5.87 -15.58 3.16
CA LYS A 280 -5.33 -15.21 4.50
C LYS A 280 -4.00 -14.47 4.54
N ASP A 281 -3.22 -14.45 3.45
CA ASP A 281 -2.20 -13.47 3.04
C ASP A 281 -1.04 -14.15 2.28
N PHE A 282 -0.08 -13.35 1.77
CA PHE A 282 1.09 -13.87 1.04
C PHE A 282 1.96 -14.83 1.86
N VAL A 283 1.91 -14.79 3.19
CA VAL A 283 2.75 -15.59 4.10
C VAL A 283 2.04 -16.86 4.49
N SER A 284 0.76 -16.80 4.87
CA SER A 284 -0.04 -18.01 5.12
C SER A 284 -0.36 -18.77 3.83
N GLY A 285 -0.50 -18.07 2.69
CA GLY A 285 -0.72 -18.68 1.39
C GLY A 285 0.46 -19.55 0.99
N VAL A 286 1.68 -19.02 1.07
CA VAL A 286 2.91 -19.82 0.92
C VAL A 286 2.99 -20.92 2.00
N GLN A 287 2.55 -20.66 3.24
CA GLN A 287 2.50 -21.71 4.26
C GLN A 287 1.57 -22.86 3.86
N LEU A 288 0.41 -22.59 3.27
CA LEU A 288 -0.55 -23.60 2.79
C LEU A 288 -0.14 -24.28 1.48
N LEU A 289 0.75 -23.66 0.69
CA LEU A 289 1.51 -24.37 -0.35
C LEU A 289 2.48 -25.38 0.29
N THR A 290 3.24 -24.95 1.33
CA THR A 290 4.25 -25.79 1.98
C THR A 290 3.69 -26.90 2.87
N ASP A 291 2.57 -26.66 3.57
CA ASP A 291 1.90 -27.67 4.38
C ASP A 291 1.25 -28.75 3.48
N ASN A 292 0.96 -28.43 2.20
CA ASN A 292 0.54 -29.39 1.17
C ASN A 292 1.68 -29.93 0.29
N PHE A 293 2.92 -29.46 0.47
CA PHE A 293 4.08 -29.78 -0.39
C PHE A 293 4.30 -31.26 -0.60
N ASN A 294 4.16 -32.05 0.47
CA ASN A 294 4.29 -33.50 0.43
C ASN A 294 3.16 -34.15 -0.40
N SER A 295 1.91 -33.67 -0.28
CA SER A 295 0.80 -34.16 -1.11
C SER A 295 1.04 -33.88 -2.60
N ILE A 296 1.52 -32.67 -2.92
CA ILE A 296 1.78 -32.20 -4.29
C ILE A 296 2.95 -32.98 -4.91
N LEU A 297 4.06 -33.16 -4.18
CA LEU A 297 5.32 -33.67 -4.73
C LEU A 297 5.57 -35.16 -4.50
N THR A 298 4.98 -35.80 -3.48
CA THR A 298 5.19 -37.25 -3.19
C THR A 298 3.94 -38.12 -3.37
N ASN A 299 2.78 -37.53 -3.72
CA ASN A 299 1.58 -38.25 -4.14
C ASN A 299 0.97 -39.20 -3.08
N THR A 300 1.07 -38.84 -1.80
CA THR A 300 0.73 -39.72 -0.66
C THR A 300 -0.75 -39.73 -0.25
N ASN A 301 -1.59 -38.83 -0.77
CA ASN A 301 -3.04 -38.85 -0.46
C ASN A 301 -3.89 -38.14 -1.55
N PRO A 302 -4.81 -38.82 -2.27
CA PRO A 302 -5.60 -38.20 -3.35
C PRO A 302 -6.77 -37.31 -2.89
N VAL A 303 -7.07 -37.23 -1.59
CA VAL A 303 -8.32 -36.64 -1.07
C VAL A 303 -8.04 -35.55 -0.03
N ALA A 304 -7.50 -34.41 -0.48
CA ALA A 304 -7.50 -33.13 0.25
C ALA A 304 -7.16 -31.95 -0.69
N HIS A 305 -8.08 -31.58 -1.61
CA HIS A 305 -8.08 -30.32 -2.39
C HIS A 305 -6.86 -29.95 -3.28
N SER A 306 -5.73 -30.67 -3.30
CA SER A 306 -4.43 -30.14 -3.75
C SER A 306 -3.85 -30.67 -5.08
N VAL A 307 -4.59 -31.40 -5.92
CA VAL A 307 -4.18 -31.66 -7.32
C VAL A 307 -5.37 -31.53 -8.26
N VAL A 308 -5.38 -30.48 -9.07
CA VAL A 308 -6.30 -30.35 -10.21
C VAL A 308 -5.49 -30.33 -11.51
N GLY A 309 -6.14 -30.71 -12.61
CA GLY A 309 -5.49 -30.81 -13.90
C GLY A 309 -5.25 -29.44 -14.54
N LYS A 310 -4.22 -29.39 -15.40
CA LYS A 310 -3.76 -28.20 -16.12
C LYS A 310 -4.86 -27.45 -16.87
N GLU A 311 -5.92 -28.15 -17.28
CA GLU A 311 -7.13 -27.59 -17.88
C GLU A 311 -7.77 -26.48 -17.05
N ASN A 312 -7.65 -26.47 -15.72
CA ASN A 312 -8.15 -25.39 -14.88
C ASN A 312 -7.43 -24.05 -15.16
N ILE A 313 -6.10 -24.07 -15.30
CA ILE A 313 -5.33 -22.88 -15.65
C ILE A 313 -5.62 -22.44 -17.09
N TYR A 314 -5.80 -23.38 -18.02
CA TYR A 314 -6.17 -23.05 -19.40
C TYR A 314 -7.61 -22.47 -19.49
N ALA A 315 -8.56 -22.99 -18.71
CA ALA A 315 -9.95 -22.53 -18.67
C ALA A 315 -10.09 -21.15 -17.99
N ALA A 316 -9.41 -20.91 -16.87
CA ALA A 316 -9.38 -19.61 -16.19
C ALA A 316 -8.78 -18.50 -17.07
N ASN A 317 -7.87 -18.87 -17.98
CA ASN A 317 -7.19 -17.95 -18.91
C ASN A 317 -7.79 -17.91 -20.32
N ALA A 318 -8.90 -18.62 -20.56
CA ALA A 318 -9.62 -18.56 -21.82
C ALA A 318 -10.33 -17.20 -21.97
N ILE A 319 -9.77 -16.32 -22.81
CA ILE A 319 -10.37 -15.04 -23.17
C ILE A 319 -11.76 -15.30 -23.77
N LYS A 320 -12.83 -15.01 -23.02
CA LYS A 320 -14.18 -14.87 -23.61
C LYS A 320 -14.14 -13.69 -24.58
N PRO A 321 -14.40 -13.88 -25.89
CA PRO A 321 -14.50 -12.76 -26.80
C PRO A 321 -15.71 -11.90 -26.41
N GLN A 322 -15.51 -10.60 -26.21
CA GLN A 322 -16.61 -9.66 -26.29
C GLN A 322 -17.14 -9.71 -27.74
N GLY A 323 -18.47 -9.83 -27.87
CA GLY A 323 -19.09 -10.50 -29.01
C GLY A 323 -18.81 -9.88 -30.39
N SER A 324 -18.47 -10.74 -31.35
CA SER A 324 -18.54 -10.42 -32.78
C SER A 324 -19.86 -10.88 -33.37
N ILE A 325 -20.57 -9.98 -34.05
CA ILE A 325 -21.74 -10.32 -34.88
C ILE A 325 -21.27 -11.16 -36.07
N ALA A 326 -21.56 -12.47 -36.07
CA ALA A 326 -21.81 -13.32 -37.25
C ALA A 326 -21.88 -14.81 -36.87
N ASP A 327 -23.02 -15.27 -36.36
CA ASP A 327 -23.40 -16.69 -36.51
C ASP A 327 -24.44 -16.76 -37.63
N GLY A 328 -24.03 -17.29 -38.79
CA GLY A 328 -24.83 -17.23 -40.01
C GLY A 328 -24.18 -17.92 -41.20
N ALA A 329 -24.58 -19.17 -41.44
CA ALA A 329 -24.38 -19.97 -42.65
C ALA A 329 -22.95 -20.49 -42.95
N ALA A 330 -22.70 -21.74 -42.56
CA ALA A 330 -21.76 -22.63 -43.25
C ALA A 330 -22.19 -24.11 -43.18
N LYS A 331 -23.41 -24.45 -43.64
CA LYS A 331 -23.80 -25.84 -43.94
C LYS A 331 -25.00 -25.97 -44.88
N GLN A 332 -24.76 -25.80 -46.19
CA GLN A 332 -25.35 -26.66 -47.22
C GLN A 332 -24.66 -26.43 -48.58
N GLN A 333 -24.05 -27.49 -49.11
CA GLN A 333 -23.76 -27.58 -50.54
C GLN A 333 -25.05 -27.99 -51.26
N GLN A 334 -25.44 -27.29 -52.33
CA GLN A 334 -25.78 -27.87 -53.64
C GLN A 334 -26.39 -26.82 -54.58
N ALA A 335 -26.03 -26.91 -55.87
CA ALA A 335 -26.44 -26.05 -56.99
C ALA A 335 -26.10 -24.55 -56.86
N GLY A 336 -25.72 -23.83 -57.92
CA GLY A 336 -25.47 -24.21 -59.30
C GLY A 336 -25.72 -23.01 -60.24
N GLY A 337 -24.91 -22.84 -61.29
CA GLY A 337 -25.25 -21.97 -62.42
C GLY A 337 -24.72 -20.52 -62.43
N ALA A 338 -23.58 -20.34 -63.12
CA ALA A 338 -23.37 -19.45 -64.27
C ALA A 338 -23.55 -17.90 -64.23
N ALA A 339 -22.62 -17.24 -64.96
CA ALA A 339 -22.71 -15.92 -65.61
C ALA A 339 -22.80 -14.66 -64.70
N ALA A 340 -22.31 -13.46 -65.09
CA ALA A 340 -21.46 -12.99 -66.20
C ALA A 340 -20.81 -11.65 -65.75
N ALA A 341 -19.51 -11.42 -65.91
CA ALA A 341 -18.84 -10.79 -67.06
C ALA A 341 -19.17 -9.29 -67.33
N ALA A 342 -18.27 -8.40 -66.89
CA ALA A 342 -17.83 -7.09 -67.46
C ALA A 342 -16.90 -6.43 -66.40
N GLY A 343 -15.67 -5.97 -66.65
CA GLY A 343 -15.02 -5.46 -67.86
C GLY A 343 -14.75 -3.95 -67.66
N GLY A 344 -13.53 -3.39 -67.78
CA GLY A 344 -12.20 -3.95 -68.00
C GLY A 344 -11.19 -2.83 -68.34
N ALA A 345 -9.86 -3.12 -68.26
CA ALA A 345 -8.74 -2.28 -68.77
C ALA A 345 -8.53 -0.88 -68.11
N ALA A 346 -7.39 -0.18 -68.14
CA ALA A 346 -5.94 -0.46 -68.38
C ALA A 346 -5.14 0.85 -68.02
N GLN A 347 -3.82 0.92 -67.77
CA GLN A 347 -2.73 -0.05 -67.59
C GLN A 347 -1.54 0.61 -66.84
N LYS A 348 -0.70 -0.20 -66.17
CA LYS A 348 0.75 -0.01 -65.91
C LYS A 348 1.30 1.27 -65.24
N ALA A 349 1.83 1.11 -64.02
CA ALA A 349 3.29 1.20 -63.74
C ALA A 349 3.63 0.60 -62.36
N SER A 350 4.79 -0.06 -62.24
CA SER A 350 5.31 -0.68 -61.00
C SER A 350 6.51 0.13 -60.45
N PRO A 351 7.21 -0.28 -59.37
CA PRO A 351 6.75 -0.21 -57.99
C PRO A 351 7.76 0.50 -57.06
N LYS A 352 7.33 1.13 -55.95
CA LYS A 352 8.20 1.27 -54.75
C LYS A 352 7.48 1.67 -53.45
N ALA A 353 7.83 0.91 -52.40
CA ALA A 353 7.90 1.28 -50.99
C ALA A 353 6.66 1.87 -50.29
N ALA A 354 5.99 1.03 -49.50
CA ALA A 354 5.16 1.47 -48.40
C ALA A 354 6.00 2.16 -47.32
N ASN A 355 5.65 3.40 -46.94
CA ASN A 355 6.03 3.97 -45.64
C ASN A 355 5.15 5.18 -45.25
N ALA A 356 3.87 4.93 -44.95
CA ALA A 356 2.91 5.98 -44.55
C ALA A 356 1.84 5.46 -43.56
N GLY A 357 2.27 4.81 -42.47
CA GLY A 357 1.36 4.25 -41.45
C GLY A 357 1.58 4.70 -40.00
N GLN A 358 2.81 5.07 -39.62
CA GLN A 358 3.17 5.32 -38.21
C GLN A 358 3.23 6.80 -37.80
N GLY A 359 3.14 7.74 -38.75
CA GLY A 359 3.22 9.19 -38.46
C GLY A 359 1.97 9.79 -37.78
N ALA A 360 0.77 9.24 -38.06
CA ALA A 360 -0.49 9.84 -37.63
C ALA A 360 -0.73 9.76 -36.11
N ALA A 361 -0.42 8.62 -35.49
CA ALA A 361 -0.65 8.40 -34.06
C ALA A 361 0.26 9.27 -33.16
N ALA A 362 1.53 9.45 -33.56
CA ALA A 362 2.46 10.33 -32.86
C ALA A 362 2.09 11.82 -33.03
N GLY A 363 1.67 12.21 -34.24
CA GLY A 363 1.19 13.57 -34.52
C GLY A 363 -0.04 13.95 -33.69
N GLY A 364 -1.00 13.02 -33.52
CA GLY A 364 -2.21 13.24 -32.72
C GLY A 364 -1.91 13.57 -31.25
N LYS A 365 -1.05 12.79 -30.58
CA LYS A 365 -0.65 13.05 -29.18
C LYS A 365 0.11 14.36 -29.02
N ALA A 366 1.01 14.69 -29.96
CA ALA A 366 1.72 15.98 -29.96
C ALA A 366 0.77 17.18 -30.17
N ALA A 367 -0.25 17.04 -31.02
CA ALA A 367 -1.25 18.09 -31.26
C ALA A 367 -2.19 18.30 -30.06
N ALA A 368 -2.65 17.22 -29.42
CA ALA A 368 -3.47 17.29 -28.20
C ALA A 368 -2.73 18.01 -27.06
N LEU A 369 -1.45 17.69 -26.87
CA LEU A 369 -0.59 18.34 -25.88
C LEU A 369 -0.38 19.84 -26.15
N ARG A 370 -0.42 20.32 -27.41
CA ARG A 370 -0.29 21.75 -27.72
C ARG A 370 -1.47 22.61 -27.29
N ASN A 371 -2.68 22.04 -27.10
CA ASN A 371 -3.90 22.81 -26.79
C ASN A 371 -4.52 22.58 -25.39
N SER A 372 -4.03 21.61 -24.62
CA SER A 372 -4.37 21.31 -23.19
C SER A 372 -5.02 22.40 -22.31
N ASN A 373 -4.48 23.62 -22.20
CA ASN A 373 -5.07 24.71 -21.39
C ASN A 373 -6.45 25.19 -21.88
N LYS A 374 -6.83 24.88 -23.12
CA LYS A 374 -8.20 24.98 -23.63
C LYS A 374 -9.02 23.74 -23.27
N LEU A 375 -8.45 22.53 -23.38
CA LEU A 375 -9.15 21.26 -23.06
C LEU A 375 -9.62 21.18 -21.61
N ILE A 376 -8.82 21.55 -20.61
CA ILE A 376 -9.27 21.50 -19.21
C ILE A 376 -10.39 22.52 -18.93
N LYS A 377 -10.43 23.64 -19.68
CA LYS A 377 -11.56 24.58 -19.63
C LYS A 377 -12.80 24.02 -20.31
N ASP A 378 -12.66 23.08 -21.23
CA ASP A 378 -13.72 22.39 -21.96
C ASP A 378 -14.28 21.18 -21.20
N ILE A 379 -13.62 20.69 -20.16
CA ILE A 379 -14.18 19.67 -19.26
C ILE A 379 -15.40 20.26 -18.51
N PRO A 380 -16.56 19.57 -18.47
CA PRO A 380 -17.74 20.01 -17.73
C PRO A 380 -17.48 20.14 -16.23
N GLY A 381 -18.28 20.93 -15.55
CA GLY A 381 -18.20 21.08 -14.10
C GLY A 381 -18.93 22.34 -13.62
N PRO A 382 -19.07 22.50 -12.29
CA PRO A 382 -19.88 23.55 -11.71
C PRO A 382 -19.40 24.96 -12.12
N PRO A 383 -20.33 25.93 -12.24
CA PRO A 383 -19.96 27.33 -12.27
C PRO A 383 -19.31 27.74 -10.93
N SER A 384 -18.45 28.75 -10.96
CA SER A 384 -17.94 29.35 -9.73
C SER A 384 -18.73 30.60 -9.38
N LYS A 385 -19.13 30.72 -8.12
CA LYS A 385 -19.75 31.93 -7.55
C LYS A 385 -18.72 33.01 -7.18
N SER A 386 -17.43 32.65 -7.11
CA SER A 386 -16.36 33.56 -6.69
C SER A 386 -15.09 33.36 -7.50
N TRP A 387 -14.49 34.44 -8.01
CA TRP A 387 -13.13 34.35 -8.56
C TRP A 387 -12.10 34.11 -7.45
N LEU A 388 -12.28 34.74 -6.28
CA LEU A 388 -11.36 34.67 -5.15
C LEU A 388 -11.24 33.25 -4.58
N PHE A 389 -12.39 32.61 -4.30
CA PHE A 389 -12.45 31.30 -3.66
C PHE A 389 -12.70 30.13 -4.62
N GLY A 390 -13.08 30.38 -5.88
CA GLY A 390 -13.54 29.32 -6.78
C GLY A 390 -14.77 28.60 -6.21
N ASN A 391 -14.70 27.27 -6.22
CA ASN A 391 -15.64 26.35 -5.57
C ASN A 391 -15.11 25.83 -4.22
N MET A 392 -14.02 26.41 -3.67
CA MET A 392 -13.36 25.84 -2.50
C MET A 392 -14.18 25.99 -1.21
N LEU A 393 -15.12 26.94 -1.14
CA LEU A 393 -16.02 27.07 0.01
C LEU A 393 -17.02 25.91 0.03
N GLU A 394 -17.65 25.61 -1.10
CA GLU A 394 -18.55 24.47 -1.28
C GLU A 394 -17.88 23.10 -1.09
N ILE A 395 -16.55 23.01 -1.26
CA ILE A 395 -15.76 21.78 -1.08
C ILE A 395 -15.26 21.62 0.37
N ILE A 396 -14.92 22.72 1.06
CA ILE A 396 -14.22 22.68 2.37
C ILE A 396 -15.11 23.11 3.54
N LEU A 397 -15.92 24.17 3.38
CA LEU A 397 -16.69 24.77 4.47
C LEU A 397 -18.16 24.34 4.50
N GLU A 398 -18.63 23.61 3.50
CA GLU A 398 -20.01 23.11 3.48
C GLU A 398 -20.20 22.01 4.53
N VAL A 399 -21.24 22.18 5.35
CA VAL A 399 -21.62 21.23 6.39
C VAL A 399 -23.09 20.81 6.17
N PRO A 400 -23.40 19.51 5.98
CA PRO A 400 -22.47 18.39 6.01
C PRO A 400 -21.61 18.27 4.74
N TYR A 401 -20.39 17.76 4.91
CA TYR A 401 -19.49 17.43 3.81
C TYR A 401 -20.15 16.48 2.80
N GLY A 402 -19.85 16.73 1.52
CA GLY A 402 -20.29 15.91 0.39
C GLY A 402 -21.52 16.45 -0.35
N VAL A 403 -22.31 17.36 0.23
CA VAL A 403 -23.52 17.93 -0.41
C VAL A 403 -23.27 18.38 -1.85
N TYR A 404 -22.30 19.27 -2.07
CA TYR A 404 -21.96 19.73 -3.41
C TYR A 404 -21.17 18.70 -4.22
N VAL A 405 -20.15 18.06 -3.62
CA VAL A 405 -19.24 17.17 -4.37
C VAL A 405 -19.97 15.96 -4.94
N PHE A 406 -20.90 15.36 -4.19
CA PHE A 406 -21.70 14.23 -4.66
C PHE A 406 -22.79 14.66 -5.66
N ALA A 407 -23.42 15.82 -5.46
CA ALA A 407 -24.35 16.38 -6.45
C ALA A 407 -23.67 16.70 -7.79
N TRP A 408 -22.44 17.22 -7.75
CA TRP A 408 -21.63 17.46 -8.95
C TRP A 408 -21.18 16.17 -9.62
N GLN A 409 -20.82 15.12 -8.87
CA GLN A 409 -20.57 13.80 -9.46
C GLN A 409 -21.82 13.26 -10.19
N LYS A 410 -23.01 13.37 -9.60
CA LYS A 410 -24.27 12.98 -10.25
C LYS A 410 -24.57 13.79 -11.52
N THR A 411 -24.10 15.03 -11.60
CA THR A 411 -24.37 15.96 -12.71
C THR A 411 -23.34 15.86 -13.85
N TYR A 412 -22.06 15.66 -13.51
CA TYR A 412 -20.93 15.78 -14.44
C TYR A 412 -20.13 14.47 -14.61
N GLY A 413 -20.50 13.41 -13.90
CA GLY A 413 -19.85 12.10 -13.96
C GLY A 413 -18.56 12.00 -13.13
N MET A 414 -17.71 11.03 -13.50
CA MET A 414 -16.53 10.59 -12.73
C MET A 414 -15.27 11.45 -12.91
N ALA A 415 -15.29 12.40 -13.85
CA ALA A 415 -14.19 13.32 -14.11
C ALA A 415 -14.74 14.71 -14.51
N PHE A 416 -14.63 15.68 -13.60
CA PHE A 416 -15.18 17.02 -13.81
C PHE A 416 -14.26 18.15 -13.32
N ARG A 417 -14.47 19.35 -13.85
CA ARG A 417 -13.63 20.53 -13.58
C ARG A 417 -14.21 21.40 -12.47
N THR A 418 -13.47 21.56 -11.37
CA THR A 418 -13.78 22.56 -10.32
C THR A 418 -12.89 23.79 -10.44
N LYS A 419 -13.28 24.87 -9.76
CA LYS A 419 -12.45 26.07 -9.60
C LYS A 419 -11.74 26.08 -8.24
N GLY A 420 -10.43 26.23 -8.26
CA GLY A 420 -9.65 26.62 -7.08
C GLY A 420 -9.72 28.13 -6.82
N CYS A 421 -9.04 28.58 -5.78
CA CYS A 421 -8.85 30.01 -5.52
C CYS A 421 -8.22 30.72 -6.74
N PHE A 422 -8.49 32.03 -6.89
CA PHE A 422 -8.01 32.85 -8.00
C PHE A 422 -8.40 32.34 -9.41
N GLY A 423 -9.47 31.53 -9.50
CA GLY A 423 -10.01 31.01 -10.75
C GLY A 423 -9.21 29.85 -11.38
N GLU A 424 -8.26 29.27 -10.65
CA GLU A 424 -7.52 28.05 -11.03
C GLU A 424 -8.48 26.94 -11.50
N ASN A 425 -8.12 26.19 -12.56
CA ASN A 425 -8.88 24.99 -12.92
C ASN A 425 -8.28 23.79 -12.19
N ARG A 426 -9.11 23.01 -11.51
CA ARG A 426 -8.74 21.72 -10.92
C ARG A 426 -9.59 20.63 -11.57
N LEU A 427 -9.06 19.41 -11.66
CA LEU A 427 -9.84 18.23 -12.05
C LEU A 427 -10.21 17.45 -10.79
N MET A 428 -11.50 17.16 -10.61
CA MET A 428 -12.02 16.25 -9.60
C MET A 428 -12.24 14.90 -10.26
N ILE A 429 -11.59 13.85 -9.74
CA ILE A 429 -11.56 12.52 -10.34
C ILE A 429 -12.01 11.48 -9.33
N SER A 430 -13.07 10.75 -9.65
CA SER A 430 -13.47 9.49 -9.03
C SER A 430 -13.33 8.28 -9.97
N ASP A 431 -12.96 8.50 -11.23
CA ASP A 431 -12.75 7.45 -12.23
C ASP A 431 -11.67 6.43 -11.81
N PRO A 432 -11.98 5.12 -11.75
CA PRO A 432 -11.06 4.10 -11.24
C PRO A 432 -9.84 3.87 -12.13
N GLU A 433 -9.97 3.99 -13.46
CA GLU A 433 -8.84 3.82 -14.36
C GLU A 433 -7.89 5.01 -14.27
N THR A 434 -8.43 6.24 -14.22
CA THR A 434 -7.65 7.44 -13.96
C THR A 434 -6.93 7.35 -12.62
N ILE A 435 -7.61 6.93 -11.55
CA ILE A 435 -7.01 6.84 -10.20
C ILE A 435 -5.90 5.79 -10.20
N LYS A 436 -6.13 4.59 -10.76
CA LYS A 436 -5.10 3.55 -10.90
C LYS A 436 -3.87 4.08 -11.64
N HIS A 437 -4.09 4.72 -12.78
CA HIS A 437 -3.04 5.34 -13.58
C HIS A 437 -2.27 6.40 -12.79
N MET A 438 -2.95 7.23 -11.99
CA MET A 438 -2.28 8.23 -11.15
C MET A 438 -1.41 7.60 -10.06
N LEU A 439 -1.93 6.57 -9.38
CA LEU A 439 -1.24 5.88 -8.29
C LEU A 439 -0.07 4.99 -8.78
N SER A 440 -0.12 4.51 -10.03
CA SER A 440 0.99 3.78 -10.66
C SER A 440 2.10 4.68 -11.21
N HIS A 441 1.86 6.00 -11.37
CA HIS A 441 2.82 6.97 -11.91
C HIS A 441 3.18 8.09 -10.91
N PRO A 442 3.71 7.78 -9.72
CA PRO A 442 3.98 8.75 -8.65
C PRO A 442 4.95 9.87 -9.06
N ALA A 443 5.90 9.59 -9.96
CA ALA A 443 6.83 10.60 -10.49
C ALA A 443 6.16 11.58 -11.49
N THR A 444 4.96 11.27 -11.98
CA THR A 444 4.14 12.17 -12.81
C THR A 444 3.12 12.93 -11.95
N TYR A 445 2.56 12.31 -10.92
CA TYR A 445 1.49 12.86 -10.09
C TYR A 445 1.96 12.97 -8.63
N MET A 446 2.60 14.09 -8.31
CA MET A 446 3.24 14.35 -7.01
C MET A 446 2.30 15.11 -6.07
N LYS A 447 2.60 15.16 -4.77
CA LYS A 447 1.97 16.07 -3.79
C LYS A 447 2.15 17.54 -4.20
N SER A 448 1.21 18.40 -3.82
CA SER A 448 1.29 19.82 -4.14
C SER A 448 2.37 20.54 -3.33
N ARG A 449 2.76 21.74 -3.78
CA ARG A 449 3.67 22.60 -3.03
C ARG A 449 3.07 23.10 -1.71
N GLN A 450 1.75 23.29 -1.65
CA GLN A 450 1.04 23.62 -0.40
C GLN A 450 1.24 22.52 0.63
N GLN A 451 0.96 21.28 0.22
CA GLN A 451 1.12 20.08 1.04
C GLN A 451 2.57 19.92 1.53
N GLN A 452 3.56 20.12 0.65
CA GLN A 452 4.97 20.08 1.02
C GLN A 452 5.34 21.16 2.04
N LEU A 453 4.86 22.40 1.89
CA LEU A 453 5.15 23.50 2.83
C LEU A 453 4.48 23.30 4.19
N VAL A 454 3.22 22.87 4.22
CA VAL A 454 2.51 22.54 5.48
C VAL A 454 3.23 21.39 6.19
N ASN A 455 3.66 20.37 5.45
CA ASN A 455 4.45 19.27 5.99
C ASN A 455 5.80 19.70 6.56
N GLU A 456 6.61 20.42 5.77
CA GLU A 456 7.93 20.92 6.20
C GLU A 456 7.78 21.77 7.48
N THR A 457 6.68 22.51 7.60
CA THR A 457 6.36 23.33 8.78
C THR A 457 5.94 22.48 9.97
N GLY A 458 5.06 21.49 9.81
CA GLY A 458 4.44 20.72 10.91
C GLY A 458 5.12 19.40 11.30
N LEU A 459 5.34 18.49 10.33
CA LEU A 459 5.86 17.14 10.59
C LEU A 459 7.38 17.02 10.35
N GLY A 460 7.92 17.90 9.49
CA GLY A 460 9.33 17.95 9.14
C GLY A 460 9.64 17.50 7.70
N PRO A 461 10.78 17.94 7.12
CA PRO A 461 11.13 17.71 5.72
C PRO A 461 11.30 16.23 5.34
N GLY A 462 11.63 15.36 6.29
CA GLY A 462 11.81 13.92 6.09
C GLY A 462 10.52 13.08 6.18
N SER A 463 9.37 13.68 6.49
CA SER A 463 8.10 12.94 6.68
C SER A 463 7.72 12.06 5.49
N LEU A 464 7.56 10.74 5.72
CA LEU A 464 7.16 9.76 4.71
C LEU A 464 5.89 10.19 3.94
N LEU A 465 4.97 10.88 4.60
CA LEU A 465 3.66 11.27 4.06
C LEU A 465 3.75 12.25 2.87
N PHE A 466 4.86 13.00 2.75
CA PHE A 466 5.02 14.08 1.78
C PHE A 466 6.37 14.14 1.03
N VAL A 467 7.42 13.45 1.49
CA VAL A 467 8.63 13.26 0.66
C VAL A 467 8.26 12.59 -0.68
N GLU A 468 9.01 12.88 -1.73
CA GLU A 468 8.77 12.41 -3.11
C GLU A 468 9.95 11.58 -3.65
N GLY A 469 9.71 10.87 -4.77
CA GLY A 469 10.77 10.25 -5.57
C GLY A 469 11.62 9.20 -4.85
N GLU A 470 12.94 9.35 -4.94
CA GLU A 470 13.93 8.43 -4.35
C GLU A 470 13.86 8.44 -2.82
N ALA A 471 13.83 9.63 -2.18
CA ALA A 471 13.78 9.75 -0.73
C ALA A 471 12.57 9.02 -0.13
N HIS A 472 11.40 9.16 -0.76
CA HIS A 472 10.21 8.40 -0.38
C HIS A 472 10.42 6.88 -0.49
N ARG A 473 11.05 6.41 -1.58
CA ARG A 473 11.32 4.98 -1.79
C ARG A 473 12.27 4.44 -0.72
N ARG A 474 13.36 5.15 -0.42
CA ARG A 474 14.35 4.78 0.61
C ARG A 474 13.72 4.75 2.00
N ILE A 475 13.09 5.85 2.43
CA ILE A 475 12.45 5.97 3.75
C ILE A 475 11.39 4.87 3.92
N ARG A 476 10.52 4.66 2.91
CA ARG A 476 9.51 3.60 2.96
C ARG A 476 10.13 2.20 3.08
N ALA A 477 11.19 1.91 2.33
CA ALA A 477 11.85 0.61 2.38
C ALA A 477 12.44 0.31 3.78
N VAL A 478 12.97 1.33 4.46
CA VAL A 478 13.48 1.22 5.84
C VAL A 478 12.36 1.10 6.87
N MET A 479 11.20 1.74 6.65
CA MET A 479 10.05 1.67 7.55
C MET A 479 9.20 0.41 7.41
N ASN A 480 9.13 -0.20 6.22
CA ASN A 480 8.26 -1.36 5.95
C ASN A 480 8.37 -2.52 6.97
N PRO A 481 9.56 -2.94 7.47
CA PRO A 481 9.66 -4.04 8.43
C PRO A 481 8.88 -3.79 9.73
N ALA A 482 8.89 -2.55 10.22
CA ALA A 482 8.15 -2.16 11.43
C ALA A 482 6.63 -2.22 11.23
N PHE A 483 6.13 -2.09 10.00
CA PHE A 483 4.70 -2.23 9.68
C PHE A 483 4.35 -3.58 9.04
N SER A 484 5.19 -4.60 9.27
CA SER A 484 4.92 -5.99 8.87
C SER A 484 3.75 -6.59 9.65
N ALA A 485 3.07 -7.60 9.08
CA ALA A 485 1.99 -8.30 9.78
C ALA A 485 2.46 -8.95 11.10
N ALA A 486 3.71 -9.43 11.15
CA ALA A 486 4.32 -9.95 12.37
C ALA A 486 4.49 -8.87 13.44
N SER A 487 5.03 -7.69 13.09
CA SER A 487 5.18 -6.56 14.01
C SER A 487 3.84 -6.06 14.54
N ILE A 488 2.82 -5.93 13.68
CA ILE A 488 1.48 -5.49 14.13
C ILE A 488 0.84 -6.51 15.08
N ARG A 489 0.94 -7.82 14.81
CA ARG A 489 0.42 -8.86 15.71
C ARG A 489 1.06 -8.81 17.11
N GLN A 490 2.33 -8.42 17.22
CA GLN A 490 3.01 -8.26 18.52
C GLN A 490 2.45 -7.11 19.37
N LEU A 491 1.77 -6.13 18.76
CA LEU A 491 1.15 -5.00 19.47
C LEU A 491 -0.22 -5.32 20.07
N GLY A 492 -0.79 -6.50 19.79
CA GLY A 492 -2.10 -6.92 20.29
C GLY A 492 -2.34 -6.68 21.79
N PRO A 493 -1.41 -7.01 22.70
CA PRO A 493 -1.55 -6.72 24.13
C PRO A 493 -1.66 -5.22 24.45
N THR A 494 -0.90 -4.36 23.75
CA THR A 494 -0.93 -2.90 23.91
C THR A 494 -2.25 -2.31 23.39
N LEU A 495 -2.71 -2.77 22.22
CA LEU A 495 -4.01 -2.35 21.66
C LEU A 495 -5.17 -2.77 22.58
N ARG A 496 -5.16 -4.00 23.11
CA ARG A 496 -6.17 -4.48 24.07
C ARG A 496 -6.12 -3.76 25.41
N LYS A 497 -4.94 -3.34 25.88
CA LYS A 497 -4.81 -2.46 27.05
C LYS A 497 -5.51 -1.13 26.80
N ALA A 498 -5.17 -0.43 25.71
CA ALA A 498 -5.77 0.87 25.38
C ALA A 498 -7.31 0.78 25.21
N ALA A 499 -7.81 -0.31 24.64
CA ALA A 499 -9.25 -0.58 24.52
C ALA A 499 -9.94 -0.79 25.88
N ARG A 500 -9.37 -1.59 26.79
CA ARG A 500 -9.93 -1.75 28.15
C ARG A 500 -10.01 -0.42 28.89
N GLU A 501 -8.96 0.39 28.78
CA GLU A 501 -8.85 1.68 29.47
C GLU A 501 -9.92 2.70 29.02
N ILE A 502 -10.34 2.73 27.74
CA ILE A 502 -11.50 3.56 27.35
C ILE A 502 -12.81 3.07 27.97
N SER A 503 -12.99 1.75 28.08
CA SER A 503 -14.18 1.22 28.74
C SER A 503 -14.21 1.53 30.24
N GLU A 504 -13.06 1.49 30.91
CA GLU A 504 -12.91 1.92 32.32
C GLU A 504 -13.19 3.41 32.50
N VAL A 505 -12.74 4.26 31.57
CA VAL A 505 -13.06 5.71 31.57
C VAL A 505 -14.56 5.94 31.40
N TRP A 506 -15.21 5.25 30.46
CA TRP A 506 -16.66 5.37 30.26
C TRP A 506 -17.46 4.88 31.48
N GLU A 507 -17.03 3.77 32.10
CA GLU A 507 -17.60 3.27 33.35
C GLU A 507 -17.47 4.27 34.50
N ALA A 508 -16.30 4.90 34.67
CA ALA A 508 -16.08 5.91 35.69
C ALA A 508 -16.96 7.15 35.45
N ILE A 509 -17.13 7.58 34.20
CA ILE A 509 -18.01 8.69 33.85
C ILE A 509 -19.48 8.33 34.13
N LEU A 510 -19.97 7.19 33.63
CA LEU A 510 -21.35 6.70 33.86
C LEU A 510 -21.66 6.34 35.32
N THR A 511 -20.65 6.31 36.20
CA THR A 511 -20.84 6.17 37.66
C THR A 511 -20.92 7.53 38.36
N SER A 512 -20.17 8.53 37.86
CA SER A 512 -20.03 9.84 38.51
C SER A 512 -21.03 10.88 38.03
N GLN A 513 -21.54 10.77 36.80
CA GLN A 513 -22.52 11.70 36.23
C GLN A 513 -23.95 11.15 36.27
N LYS A 514 -24.95 12.04 36.33
CA LYS A 514 -26.39 11.68 36.27
C LYS A 514 -26.91 11.43 34.83
N SER A 515 -26.10 11.73 33.83
CA SER A 515 -26.45 11.63 32.40
C SER A 515 -25.97 10.31 31.81
N ASP A 516 -26.82 9.63 31.05
CA ASP A 516 -26.43 8.50 30.19
C ASP A 516 -25.82 8.98 28.85
N VAL A 517 -25.97 10.27 28.52
CA VAL A 517 -25.30 10.87 27.35
C VAL A 517 -23.84 11.19 27.66
N LEU A 518 -22.94 10.63 26.86
CA LEU A 518 -21.49 10.82 26.87
C LEU A 518 -21.03 11.37 25.52
N ASP A 519 -20.17 12.40 25.55
CA ASP A 519 -19.42 12.81 24.37
C ASP A 519 -18.20 11.90 24.21
N ILE A 520 -18.31 10.93 23.30
CA ILE A 520 -17.29 9.88 23.17
C ILE A 520 -16.03 10.36 22.43
N TYR A 521 -16.14 11.48 21.69
CA TYR A 521 -15.08 11.95 20.79
C TYR A 521 -13.73 12.18 21.49
N PRO A 522 -13.63 12.90 22.63
CA PRO A 522 -12.32 13.12 23.29
C PRO A 522 -11.65 11.82 23.73
N SER A 523 -12.43 10.87 24.27
CA SER A 523 -11.90 9.60 24.77
C SER A 523 -11.35 8.70 23.66
N LEU A 524 -11.97 8.70 22.47
CA LEU A 524 -11.47 7.95 21.31
C LEU A 524 -10.10 8.46 20.85
N HIS A 525 -9.95 9.78 20.74
CA HIS A 525 -8.68 10.43 20.40
C HIS A 525 -7.60 10.16 21.45
N GLU A 526 -7.95 10.23 22.74
CA GLU A 526 -7.05 9.84 23.82
C GLU A 526 -6.53 8.40 23.67
N THR A 527 -7.43 7.47 23.36
CA THR A 527 -7.12 6.04 23.26
C THR A 527 -6.27 5.69 22.05
N THR A 528 -6.57 6.24 20.87
CA THR A 528 -5.71 6.01 19.69
C THR A 528 -4.37 6.73 19.83
N LEU A 529 -4.32 7.89 20.50
CA LEU A 529 -3.04 8.53 20.85
C LEU A 529 -2.21 7.65 21.79
N ARG A 530 -2.84 6.99 22.76
CA ARG A 530 -2.18 6.05 23.68
C ARG A 530 -1.71 4.78 22.94
N ALA A 531 -2.54 4.21 22.07
CA ALA A 531 -2.21 3.03 21.28
C ALA A 531 -1.05 3.29 20.31
N VAL A 532 -1.03 4.44 19.62
CA VAL A 532 0.10 4.87 18.79
C VAL A 532 1.32 5.21 19.65
N GLY A 533 1.14 5.89 20.78
CA GLY A 533 2.22 6.21 21.72
C GLY A 533 2.94 4.97 22.23
N GLU A 534 2.23 4.10 22.95
CA GLU A 534 2.84 2.90 23.55
C GLU A 534 3.20 1.83 22.51
N GLY A 535 2.38 1.64 21.47
CA GLY A 535 2.58 0.58 20.47
C GLY A 535 3.52 0.92 19.32
N VAL A 536 3.54 2.18 18.86
CA VAL A 536 4.43 2.60 17.76
C VAL A 536 5.66 3.31 18.30
N VAL A 537 5.49 4.28 19.19
CA VAL A 537 6.57 5.21 19.60
C VAL A 537 7.36 4.70 20.81
N GLY A 538 6.80 3.79 21.60
CA GLY A 538 7.35 3.37 22.89
C GLY A 538 7.22 4.44 23.98
N TYR A 539 6.18 5.27 23.93
CA TYR A 539 5.99 6.39 24.84
C TYR A 539 4.53 6.68 25.19
N ASN A 540 4.21 6.75 26.49
CA ASN A 540 2.88 7.14 26.94
C ASN A 540 2.72 8.68 26.89
N PHE A 541 2.17 9.18 25.78
CA PHE A 541 1.89 10.61 25.57
C PHE A 541 0.95 11.23 26.60
N GLN A 542 0.07 10.44 27.23
CA GLN A 542 -0.91 10.98 28.19
C GLN A 542 -0.31 11.24 29.58
N ALA A 543 0.80 10.57 29.93
CA ALA A 543 1.56 10.89 31.13
C ALA A 543 2.17 12.31 31.07
N ASP A 544 2.42 12.82 29.85
CA ASP A 544 2.85 14.20 29.59
C ASP A 544 1.64 15.08 29.23
N LYS A 545 1.04 15.70 30.27
CA LYS A 545 -0.08 16.62 30.12
C LYS A 545 0.23 17.85 29.27
N GLU A 546 1.49 18.29 29.22
CA GLU A 546 1.90 19.45 28.42
C GLU A 546 1.97 19.08 26.93
N PHE A 547 2.53 17.90 26.61
CA PHE A 547 2.47 17.34 25.27
C PHE A 547 1.03 17.09 24.82
N ALA A 548 0.20 16.44 25.65
CA ALA A 548 -1.19 16.17 25.33
C ALA A 548 -1.98 17.46 25.03
N ALA A 549 -1.75 18.53 25.79
CA ALA A 549 -2.34 19.85 25.52
C ALA A 549 -1.85 20.46 24.18
N ARG A 550 -0.55 20.34 23.86
CA ARG A 550 -0.01 20.77 22.54
C ARG A 550 -0.60 19.95 21.38
N TYR A 551 -0.76 18.65 21.56
CA TYR A 551 -1.38 17.76 20.58
C TYR A 551 -2.85 18.10 20.34
N HIS A 552 -3.64 18.26 21.42
CA HIS A 552 -5.05 18.64 21.31
C HIS A 552 -5.24 19.98 20.58
N ASN A 553 -4.35 20.96 20.81
CA ASN A 553 -4.35 22.22 20.07
C ASN A 553 -4.19 22.03 18.54
N LEU A 554 -3.42 21.05 18.09
CA LEU A 554 -3.27 20.73 16.66
C LEU A 554 -4.58 20.22 16.05
N VAL A 555 -5.27 19.30 16.73
CA VAL A 555 -6.57 18.73 16.30
C VAL A 555 -7.62 19.84 16.18
N VAL A 556 -7.70 20.73 17.18
CA VAL A 556 -8.62 21.88 17.16
C VAL A 556 -8.34 22.83 15.98
N ILE A 557 -7.06 23.09 15.65
CA ILE A 557 -6.69 23.93 14.50
C ILE A 557 -7.05 23.26 13.16
N ALA A 558 -6.91 21.93 13.06
CA ALA A 558 -7.31 21.20 11.86
C ALA A 558 -8.84 21.29 11.62
N ALA A 559 -9.61 21.25 12.71
CA ALA A 559 -11.07 21.40 12.69
C ALA A 559 -11.58 22.82 12.42
N ASP A 560 -10.86 23.86 12.85
CA ASP A 560 -11.26 25.27 12.64
C ASP A 560 -11.00 25.76 11.20
N ARG A 561 -11.91 25.38 10.30
CA ARG A 561 -11.89 25.76 8.88
C ARG A 561 -12.74 27.02 8.64
N SER A 562 -12.13 28.03 8.03
CA SER A 562 -12.76 29.33 7.77
C SER A 562 -12.45 29.84 6.38
N LYS A 563 -13.14 30.90 5.93
CA LYS A 563 -12.84 31.57 4.65
C LYS A 563 -11.38 32.09 4.62
N ALA A 564 -10.84 32.51 5.77
CA ALA A 564 -9.46 32.94 5.88
C ALA A 564 -8.47 31.78 5.68
N SER A 565 -8.69 30.62 6.31
CA SER A 565 -7.79 29.47 6.09
C SER A 565 -7.87 28.91 4.67
N VAL A 566 -9.05 28.87 4.05
CA VAL A 566 -9.20 28.53 2.62
C VAL A 566 -8.45 29.50 1.70
N LEU A 567 -8.46 30.80 2.00
CA LEU A 567 -7.71 31.78 1.22
C LEU A 567 -6.20 31.63 1.42
N THR A 568 -5.73 31.48 2.66
CA THR A 568 -4.32 31.24 2.98
C THR A 568 -3.80 29.98 2.27
N ASP A 569 -4.56 28.89 2.30
CA ASP A 569 -4.28 27.64 1.58
C ASP A 569 -4.12 27.88 0.07
N GLY A 570 -4.98 28.72 -0.52
CA GLY A 570 -4.88 29.12 -1.93
C GLY A 570 -3.68 30.01 -2.28
N ILE A 571 -3.18 30.81 -1.33
CA ILE A 571 -2.03 31.71 -1.54
C ILE A 571 -0.69 30.97 -1.35
N LEU A 572 -0.63 30.06 -0.38
CA LEU A 572 0.59 29.37 0.07
C LEU A 572 1.45 28.74 -1.06
N PRO A 573 0.90 28.10 -2.12
CA PRO A 573 1.69 27.59 -3.25
C PRO A 573 2.58 28.64 -3.94
N TYR A 574 2.14 29.89 -3.97
CA TYR A 574 2.78 30.98 -4.71
C TYR A 574 3.84 31.71 -3.89
N ILE A 575 3.89 31.49 -2.56
CA ILE A 575 4.90 32.10 -1.68
C ILE A 575 6.25 31.37 -1.85
N SER A 576 7.33 32.12 -2.08
CA SER A 576 8.69 31.57 -2.19
C SER A 576 9.20 31.09 -0.82
N LYS A 577 10.06 30.05 -0.79
CA LYS A 577 10.65 29.58 0.49
C LYS A 577 11.34 30.70 1.31
N PRO A 578 12.10 31.64 0.70
CA PRO A 578 12.65 32.77 1.45
C PRO A 578 11.57 33.66 2.10
N ILE A 579 10.46 33.95 1.40
CA ILE A 579 9.36 34.75 1.97
C ILE A 579 8.65 33.96 3.07
N MET A 580 8.44 32.64 2.89
CA MET A 580 7.89 31.77 3.94
C MET A 580 8.73 31.80 5.20
N ASN A 581 10.06 31.77 5.11
CA ASN A 581 10.94 31.85 6.28
C ASN A 581 10.81 33.18 7.03
N VAL A 582 10.60 34.29 6.30
CA VAL A 582 10.33 35.61 6.91
C VAL A 582 8.96 35.61 7.60
N LEU A 583 7.91 35.07 6.97
CA LEU A 583 6.58 34.95 7.59
C LEU A 583 6.59 34.04 8.83
N LEU A 584 7.34 32.94 8.79
CA LEU A 584 7.53 32.04 9.93
C LEU A 584 8.42 32.62 11.04
N SER A 585 9.04 33.78 10.82
CA SER A 585 9.70 34.56 11.88
C SER A 585 8.70 35.41 12.68
N PHE A 586 7.49 35.63 12.16
CA PHE A 586 6.37 36.31 12.81
C PHE A 586 5.07 35.49 12.68
N PRO A 587 5.06 34.24 13.17
CA PRO A 587 3.98 33.29 12.93
C PRO A 587 2.66 33.71 13.61
N PRO A 588 1.50 33.61 12.93
CA PRO A 588 0.19 33.79 13.56
C PRO A 588 -0.06 32.79 14.70
N PRO A 589 -0.99 33.05 15.64
CA PRO A 589 -1.23 32.18 16.80
C PRO A 589 -1.53 30.70 16.48
N ALA A 590 -2.24 30.42 15.38
CA ALA A 590 -2.47 29.04 14.92
C ALA A 590 -1.18 28.36 14.42
N VAL A 591 -0.26 29.11 13.81
CA VAL A 591 1.04 28.62 13.38
C VAL A 591 2.00 28.46 14.57
N MET A 592 1.93 29.34 15.57
CA MET A 592 2.68 29.19 16.83
C MET A 592 2.39 27.84 17.51
N LYS A 593 1.12 27.49 17.68
CA LYS A 593 0.70 26.19 18.25
C LYS A 593 1.25 25.00 17.47
N LEU A 594 1.29 25.07 16.13
CA LEU A 594 1.92 24.04 15.28
C LEU A 594 3.44 23.95 15.51
N LEU A 595 4.12 25.09 15.65
CA LEU A 595 5.56 25.14 15.91
C LEU A 595 5.91 24.64 17.33
N GLU A 596 5.08 24.96 18.33
CA GLU A 596 5.19 24.46 19.71
C GLU A 596 5.03 22.93 19.76
N PHE A 597 4.00 22.39 19.08
CA PHE A 597 3.85 20.93 18.93
C PHE A 597 5.09 20.30 18.29
N LYS A 598 5.57 20.86 17.17
CA LYS A 598 6.76 20.36 16.46
C LYS A 598 8.02 20.41 17.31
N ALA A 599 8.20 21.46 18.10
CA ALA A 599 9.34 21.57 19.03
C ALA A 599 9.25 20.51 20.13
N ALA A 600 8.06 20.27 20.70
CA ALA A 600 7.82 19.25 21.71
C ALA A 600 8.08 17.83 21.18
N ILE A 601 7.39 17.41 20.10
CA ILE A 601 7.60 16.08 19.50
C ILE A 601 9.05 15.91 18.99
N GLY A 602 9.66 16.97 18.46
CA GLY A 602 11.06 16.95 18.01
C GLY A 602 12.05 16.75 19.15
N THR A 603 11.77 17.30 20.33
CA THR A 603 12.61 17.13 21.54
C THR A 603 12.45 15.72 22.11
N LEU A 604 11.20 15.24 22.22
CA LEU A 604 10.88 13.90 22.68
C LEU A 604 11.46 12.82 21.74
N ALA A 605 11.29 12.97 20.44
CA ALA A 605 11.85 12.06 19.44
C ALA A 605 13.38 11.99 19.52
N LYS A 606 14.07 13.13 19.71
CA LYS A 606 15.54 13.16 19.88
C LYS A 606 15.99 12.35 21.08
N LYS A 607 15.26 12.44 22.21
CA LYS A 607 15.52 11.63 23.40
C LYS A 607 15.30 10.14 23.10
N LEU A 608 14.11 9.77 22.64
CA LEU A 608 13.72 8.37 22.43
C LEU A 608 14.56 7.65 21.37
N ILE A 609 14.94 8.33 20.27
CA ILE A 609 15.86 7.76 19.28
C ILE A 609 17.23 7.50 19.91
N LYS A 610 17.74 8.43 20.71
CA LYS A 610 19.02 8.24 21.38
C LYS A 610 18.95 7.07 22.36
N ASP A 611 17.98 7.05 23.25
CA ASP A 611 17.80 5.99 24.25
C ASP A 611 17.73 4.59 23.58
N LYS A 612 17.02 4.48 22.43
CA LYS A 612 16.91 3.25 21.64
C LYS A 612 18.18 2.90 20.82
N MET A 613 18.95 3.89 20.38
CA MET A 613 20.26 3.66 19.75
C MET A 613 21.30 3.18 20.76
N ASP A 614 21.37 3.84 21.92
CA ASP A 614 22.29 3.48 23.02
C ASP A 614 21.98 2.06 23.51
N ALA A 615 20.70 1.67 23.63
CA ALA A 615 20.28 0.30 23.97
C ALA A 615 20.71 -0.74 22.91
N LEU A 616 20.61 -0.41 21.62
CA LEU A 616 21.04 -1.28 20.52
C LEU A 616 22.57 -1.49 20.53
N GLU A 617 23.35 -0.44 20.81
CA GLU A 617 24.81 -0.53 20.94
C GLU A 617 25.24 -1.38 22.15
N LEU A 618 24.46 -1.37 23.23
CA LEU A 618 24.66 -2.21 24.42
C LEU A 618 24.18 -3.67 24.22
N GLY A 619 23.62 -4.02 23.07
CA GLY A 619 23.11 -5.37 22.80
C GLY A 619 21.86 -5.73 23.61
N VAL A 620 21.12 -4.74 24.09
CA VAL A 620 19.83 -4.95 24.77
C VAL A 620 18.79 -5.29 23.71
N GLU A 621 17.99 -6.33 23.95
CA GLU A 621 16.89 -6.70 23.07
C GLU A 621 15.93 -5.50 22.89
N PRO A 622 15.61 -5.08 21.65
CA PRO A 622 14.79 -3.92 21.41
C PRO A 622 13.39 -4.08 22.00
N GLU A 623 12.86 -2.99 22.55
CA GLU A 623 11.46 -2.90 22.96
C GLU A 623 10.53 -3.20 21.76
N LYS A 624 9.34 -3.74 22.04
CA LYS A 624 8.43 -4.26 21.00
C LYS A 624 7.69 -3.18 20.20
N ASP A 625 8.07 -1.92 20.35
CA ASP A 625 7.50 -0.79 19.60
C ASP A 625 8.10 -0.64 18.20
N LEU A 626 7.33 -0.01 17.32
CA LEU A 626 7.69 0.11 15.90
C LEU A 626 8.90 1.03 15.66
N ILE A 627 9.18 1.99 16.55
CA ILE A 627 10.39 2.82 16.45
C ILE A 627 11.64 2.03 16.81
N SER A 628 11.63 1.15 17.81
CA SER A 628 12.74 0.24 18.08
C SER A 628 13.05 -0.65 16.88
N VAL A 629 12.01 -1.23 16.25
CA VAL A 629 12.15 -2.02 15.01
C VAL A 629 12.66 -1.15 13.85
N LEU A 630 12.26 0.11 13.76
CA LEU A 630 12.76 1.07 12.76
C LEU A 630 14.25 1.40 12.96
N VAL A 631 14.69 1.67 14.21
CA VAL A 631 16.10 1.95 14.53
C VAL A 631 16.97 0.73 14.22
N GLY A 632 16.54 -0.47 14.61
CA GLY A 632 17.19 -1.74 14.24
C GLY A 632 17.28 -1.93 12.73
N SER A 633 16.15 -1.83 12.02
CA SER A 633 16.08 -1.96 10.55
C SER A 633 16.96 -0.92 9.83
N ASN A 634 17.04 0.30 10.36
CA ASN A 634 17.91 1.34 9.83
C ASN A 634 19.39 1.06 10.07
N SER A 635 19.75 0.41 11.19
CA SER A 635 21.14 0.02 11.48
C SER A 635 21.67 -0.99 10.45
N GLU A 636 20.81 -1.89 9.95
CA GLU A 636 21.15 -2.92 8.96
C GLU A 636 20.98 -2.48 7.50
N SER A 637 20.26 -1.39 7.25
CA SER A 637 20.01 -0.88 5.90
C SER A 637 21.28 -0.37 5.22
N THR A 638 21.48 -0.73 3.95
CA THR A 638 22.49 -0.11 3.08
C THR A 638 22.11 1.30 2.65
N SER A 639 20.82 1.64 2.72
CA SER A 639 20.24 2.94 2.34
C SER A 639 19.62 3.60 3.57
N LYS A 640 20.47 3.97 4.54
CA LYS A 640 20.04 4.46 5.85
C LYS A 640 19.21 5.74 5.75
N MET A 641 18.22 5.85 6.62
CA MET A 641 17.63 7.12 7.05
C MET A 641 18.62 7.84 7.97
N THR A 642 18.72 9.15 7.80
CA THR A 642 19.41 10.04 8.73
C THR A 642 18.64 10.15 10.05
N PHE A 643 19.32 10.58 11.10
CA PHE A 643 18.71 10.82 12.42
C PHE A 643 17.51 11.80 12.34
N GLU A 644 17.63 12.89 11.57
CA GLU A 644 16.55 13.85 11.40
C GLU A 644 15.37 13.25 10.59
N GLU A 645 15.63 12.39 9.60
CA GLU A 645 14.57 11.65 8.88
C GLU A 645 13.83 10.67 9.80
N ILE A 646 14.50 10.00 10.74
CA ILE A 646 13.84 9.14 11.75
C ILE A 646 12.99 10.01 12.70
N LYS A 647 13.57 11.11 13.20
CA LYS A 647 12.89 12.08 14.08
C LYS A 647 11.62 12.65 13.44
N ASP A 648 11.62 12.93 12.14
CA ASP A 648 10.43 13.41 11.41
C ASP A 648 9.32 12.34 11.30
N GLN A 649 9.65 11.04 11.42
CA GLN A 649 8.61 10.00 11.44
C GLN A 649 7.81 9.98 12.74
N PHE A 650 8.35 10.42 13.87
CA PHE A 650 7.60 10.48 15.14
C PHE A 650 6.37 11.37 15.01
N ALA A 651 6.54 12.61 14.54
CA ALA A 651 5.43 13.52 14.26
C ALA A 651 4.49 12.93 13.21
N THR A 652 5.05 12.34 12.15
CA THR A 652 4.28 11.76 11.05
C THR A 652 3.36 10.62 11.50
N ILE A 653 3.88 9.64 12.25
CA ILE A 653 3.09 8.47 12.64
C ILE A 653 2.13 8.81 13.78
N THR A 654 2.55 9.67 14.73
CA THR A 654 1.67 10.13 15.82
C THR A 654 0.41 10.79 15.25
N VAL A 655 0.56 11.80 14.39
CA VAL A 655 -0.58 12.53 13.81
C VAL A 655 -1.38 11.68 12.81
N ALA A 656 -0.72 10.86 11.99
CA ALA A 656 -1.43 10.09 10.96
C ALA A 656 -2.16 8.85 11.51
N GLY A 657 -1.62 8.19 12.53
CA GLY A 657 -2.21 6.99 13.12
C GLY A 657 -3.38 7.30 14.04
N GLU A 658 -3.29 8.38 14.82
CA GLU A 658 -4.27 8.73 15.85
C GLU A 658 -5.59 9.26 15.27
N ASP A 659 -5.56 10.39 14.56
CA ASP A 659 -6.75 11.11 14.12
C ASP A 659 -7.54 10.31 13.08
N THR A 660 -6.85 9.52 12.24
CA THR A 660 -7.52 8.69 11.23
C THR A 660 -8.20 7.47 11.85
N THR A 661 -7.60 6.79 12.82
CA THR A 661 -8.31 5.69 13.49
C THR A 661 -9.44 6.23 14.37
N ALA A 662 -9.21 7.29 15.16
CA ALA A 662 -10.21 7.85 16.09
C ALA A 662 -11.52 8.23 15.38
N ASN A 663 -11.42 9.00 14.29
CA ASN A 663 -12.59 9.39 13.50
C ASN A 663 -13.30 8.16 12.87
N THR A 664 -12.55 7.14 12.44
CA THR A 664 -13.16 5.92 11.88
C THR A 664 -13.94 5.15 12.95
N VAL A 665 -13.38 5.00 14.16
CA VAL A 665 -14.09 4.37 15.29
C VAL A 665 -15.30 5.21 15.70
N ALA A 666 -15.19 6.54 15.72
CA ALA A 666 -16.31 7.44 15.99
C ALA A 666 -17.48 7.20 15.03
N TRP A 667 -17.23 7.10 13.72
CA TRP A 667 -18.27 6.80 12.74
C TRP A 667 -18.83 5.38 12.87
N SER A 668 -18.00 4.37 13.22
CA SER A 668 -18.48 3.01 13.53
C SER A 668 -19.47 3.01 14.68
N LEU A 669 -19.16 3.69 15.79
CA LEU A 669 -20.00 3.75 16.98
C LEU A 669 -21.27 4.59 16.73
N TYR A 670 -21.19 5.64 15.91
CA TYR A 670 -22.34 6.42 15.45
C TYR A 670 -23.33 5.57 14.63
N GLU A 671 -22.86 4.78 13.66
CA GLU A 671 -23.75 3.90 12.90
C GLU A 671 -24.27 2.72 13.75
N LEU A 672 -23.48 2.17 14.67
CA LEU A 672 -23.95 1.18 15.64
C LEU A 672 -25.04 1.74 16.57
N ALA A 673 -24.95 3.02 16.95
CA ALA A 673 -25.98 3.72 17.72
C ALA A 673 -27.25 4.02 16.92
N ARG A 674 -27.16 4.05 15.58
CA ARG A 674 -28.30 4.18 14.65
C ARG A 674 -28.92 2.85 14.23
N ASN A 675 -28.22 1.74 14.41
CA ASN A 675 -28.63 0.42 13.94
C ASN A 675 -28.57 -0.61 15.11
N PRO A 676 -29.53 -0.60 16.06
CA PRO A 676 -29.54 -1.50 17.22
C PRO A 676 -29.51 -2.99 16.86
N ASP A 677 -30.13 -3.38 15.74
CA ASP A 677 -30.10 -4.75 15.24
C ASP A 677 -28.69 -5.20 14.84
N LEU A 678 -27.93 -4.32 14.17
CA LEU A 678 -26.53 -4.58 13.81
C LEU A 678 -25.66 -4.65 15.06
N GLN A 679 -25.88 -3.76 16.02
CA GLN A 679 -25.19 -3.75 17.31
C GLN A 679 -25.42 -5.04 18.09
N THR A 680 -26.65 -5.56 18.08
CA THR A 680 -27.02 -6.83 18.73
C THR A 680 -26.38 -8.03 18.03
N LYS A 681 -26.40 -8.07 16.68
CA LYS A 681 -25.76 -9.14 15.90
C LYS A 681 -24.24 -9.16 16.05
N LEU A 682 -23.60 -7.99 16.02
CA LEU A 682 -22.16 -7.85 16.27
C LEU A 682 -21.79 -8.32 17.68
N ARG A 683 -22.60 -7.98 18.69
CA ARG A 683 -22.37 -8.46 20.06
C ARG A 683 -22.45 -9.99 20.14
N ALA A 684 -23.45 -10.61 19.51
CA ALA A 684 -23.56 -12.07 19.47
C ALA A 684 -22.36 -12.75 18.78
N GLU A 685 -21.89 -12.24 17.64
CA GLU A 685 -20.67 -12.71 16.97
C GLU A 685 -19.44 -12.60 17.90
N LEU A 686 -19.32 -11.48 18.60
CA LEU A 686 -18.23 -11.27 19.54
C LEU A 686 -18.32 -12.27 20.70
N ASP A 687 -19.48 -12.47 21.31
CA ASP A 687 -19.65 -13.37 22.44
C ASP A 687 -19.40 -14.84 22.07
N GLU A 688 -19.76 -15.26 20.85
CA GLU A 688 -19.38 -16.56 20.29
C GLU A 688 -17.86 -16.70 20.07
N ALA A 689 -17.18 -15.64 19.65
CA ALA A 689 -15.73 -15.64 19.45
C ALA A 689 -14.88 -15.72 20.75
N GLY A 690 -15.52 -15.55 21.92
CA GLY A 690 -14.87 -15.71 23.22
C GLY A 690 -13.96 -14.54 23.66
N PRO A 691 -13.03 -14.76 24.61
CA PRO A 691 -12.25 -13.68 25.24
C PRO A 691 -11.33 -12.92 24.28
N SER A 692 -11.27 -11.59 24.43
CA SER A 692 -10.49 -10.66 23.58
C SER A 692 -9.02 -11.06 23.34
N ASP A 693 -8.39 -11.78 24.28
CA ASP A 693 -7.00 -12.22 24.16
C ASP A 693 -6.78 -13.38 23.18
N THR A 694 -7.83 -14.17 22.87
CA THR A 694 -7.80 -15.35 21.98
C THR A 694 -8.54 -15.16 20.66
N VAL A 695 -9.25 -14.04 20.48
CA VAL A 695 -10.04 -13.74 19.28
C VAL A 695 -9.15 -13.49 18.06
N ASP A 696 -9.41 -14.23 16.97
CA ASP A 696 -8.90 -13.95 15.63
C ASP A 696 -9.86 -12.96 14.93
N TYR A 697 -9.59 -11.66 15.11
CA TYR A 697 -10.48 -10.57 14.67
C TYR A 697 -10.71 -10.55 13.15
N ASP A 698 -9.81 -11.10 12.35
CA ASP A 698 -9.96 -11.17 10.89
C ASP A 698 -11.01 -12.21 10.46
N ARG A 699 -11.42 -13.12 11.37
CA ARG A 699 -12.49 -14.12 11.15
C ARG A 699 -13.87 -13.68 11.64
N LEU A 700 -14.05 -12.42 12.02
CA LEU A 700 -15.33 -11.88 12.49
C LEU A 700 -16.06 -11.18 11.32
N PRO A 701 -16.96 -11.87 10.59
CA PRO A 701 -17.53 -11.33 9.36
C PRO A 701 -18.36 -10.06 9.57
N ILE A 702 -19.16 -9.94 10.64
CA ILE A 702 -19.99 -8.76 10.91
C ILE A 702 -19.13 -7.57 11.33
N LEU A 703 -18.12 -7.77 12.19
CA LEU A 703 -17.15 -6.73 12.56
C LEU A 703 -16.41 -6.20 11.32
N ASN A 704 -15.89 -7.10 10.49
CA ASN A 704 -15.16 -6.70 9.29
C ASN A 704 -16.08 -6.07 8.24
N ALA A 705 -17.33 -6.54 8.10
CA ALA A 705 -18.34 -5.91 7.26
C ALA A 705 -18.69 -4.48 7.71
N LEU A 706 -18.85 -4.26 9.01
CA LEU A 706 -19.02 -2.93 9.60
C LEU A 706 -17.83 -2.02 9.24
N LEU A 707 -16.60 -2.44 9.57
CA LEU A 707 -15.42 -1.59 9.36
C LEU A 707 -15.16 -1.27 7.88
N LYS A 708 -15.36 -2.24 6.97
CA LYS A 708 -15.29 -2.01 5.52
C LYS A 708 -16.33 -1.00 5.04
N GLU A 709 -17.56 -1.10 5.52
CA GLU A 709 -18.64 -0.17 5.14
C GLU A 709 -18.44 1.23 5.71
N ILE A 710 -17.92 1.35 6.93
CA ILE A 710 -17.52 2.64 7.52
C ILE A 710 -16.39 3.27 6.72
N LEU A 711 -15.32 2.53 6.42
CA LEU A 711 -14.21 3.03 5.60
C LEU A 711 -14.67 3.46 4.19
N ARG A 712 -15.67 2.77 3.62
CA ARG A 712 -16.30 3.13 2.34
C ARG A 712 -17.08 4.43 2.43
N LEU A 713 -18.07 4.52 3.34
CA LEU A 713 -18.97 5.68 3.38
C LEU A 713 -18.38 6.89 4.11
N TYR A 714 -17.69 6.66 5.21
CA TYR A 714 -17.05 7.65 6.05
C TYR A 714 -15.53 7.65 5.85
N SER A 715 -15.08 7.63 4.58
CA SER A 715 -13.66 7.62 4.23
C SER A 715 -12.93 8.77 4.90
N THR A 716 -12.12 8.43 5.91
CA THR A 716 -11.61 9.38 6.89
C THR A 716 -10.75 10.45 6.25
N VAL A 717 -10.00 10.12 5.19
CA VAL A 717 -9.49 11.11 4.23
C VAL A 717 -10.41 11.09 3.00
N PRO A 718 -11.32 12.06 2.83
CA PRO A 718 -12.34 12.00 1.78
C PRO A 718 -11.82 12.38 0.39
N GLN A 719 -10.68 13.09 0.31
CA GLN A 719 -10.05 13.50 -0.94
C GLN A 719 -8.54 13.73 -0.76
N THR A 720 -7.75 13.55 -1.83
CA THR A 720 -6.31 13.89 -1.83
C THR A 720 -5.89 14.52 -3.15
N GLU A 721 -5.18 15.64 -3.10
CA GLU A 721 -4.70 16.34 -4.30
C GLU A 721 -3.33 15.86 -4.79
N ARG A 722 -3.09 16.05 -6.09
CA ARG A 722 -1.83 15.86 -6.81
C ARG A 722 -1.60 17.03 -7.76
N VAL A 723 -0.33 17.29 -8.07
CA VAL A 723 0.10 18.20 -9.13
C VAL A 723 0.88 17.42 -10.18
N VAL A 724 0.54 17.67 -11.43
CA VAL A 724 1.19 17.05 -12.59
C VAL A 724 2.61 17.61 -12.74
N ALA A 725 3.62 16.75 -12.61
CA ALA A 725 5.05 17.10 -12.65
C ALA A 725 5.58 17.34 -14.07
N LYS A 726 5.02 16.58 -15.03
CA LYS A 726 5.33 16.59 -16.47
C LYS A 726 4.04 16.35 -17.24
N ASP A 727 3.96 16.89 -18.45
CA ASP A 727 2.82 16.71 -19.35
C ASP A 727 2.44 15.23 -19.49
N SER A 728 1.15 14.95 -19.40
CA SER A 728 0.61 13.59 -19.32
C SER A 728 -0.81 13.53 -19.91
N VAL A 729 -1.36 12.33 -19.94
CA VAL A 729 -2.73 12.04 -20.39
C VAL A 729 -3.37 11.11 -19.37
N LEU A 730 -4.55 11.46 -18.89
CA LEU A 730 -5.36 10.65 -17.98
C LEU A 730 -6.30 9.76 -18.81
N PRO A 731 -6.22 8.42 -18.72
CA PRO A 731 -7.23 7.54 -19.32
C PRO A 731 -8.53 7.60 -18.49
N LEU A 732 -9.68 7.48 -19.15
CA LEU A 732 -11.00 7.40 -18.51
C LEU A 732 -11.60 6.01 -18.74
N SER A 733 -12.19 5.42 -17.70
CA SER A 733 -12.91 4.15 -17.81
C SER A 733 -14.19 4.26 -18.64
N GLU A 734 -14.81 5.45 -18.67
CA GLU A 734 -15.97 5.78 -19.49
C GLU A 734 -15.75 7.08 -20.29
N PRO A 735 -16.20 7.19 -21.56
CA PRO A 735 -16.06 8.42 -22.33
C PRO A 735 -16.90 9.57 -21.74
N ILE A 736 -16.34 10.77 -21.68
CA ILE A 736 -17.06 11.99 -21.27
C ILE A 736 -17.29 12.93 -22.47
N THR A 737 -18.39 13.67 -22.44
CA THR A 737 -18.68 14.72 -23.44
C THR A 737 -18.23 16.08 -22.89
N THR A 738 -17.40 16.80 -23.65
CA THR A 738 -16.93 18.13 -23.28
C THR A 738 -17.99 19.22 -23.50
N ILE A 739 -17.75 20.41 -22.97
CA ILE A 739 -18.63 21.59 -23.14
C ILE A 739 -18.80 21.95 -24.62
N SER A 740 -17.77 21.75 -25.45
CA SER A 740 -17.85 21.90 -26.91
C SER A 740 -18.57 20.76 -27.65
N GLY A 741 -19.14 19.78 -26.92
CA GLY A 741 -19.88 18.64 -27.49
C GLY A 741 -19.00 17.50 -27.99
N LYS A 742 -17.69 17.53 -27.73
CA LYS A 742 -16.76 16.49 -28.17
C LYS A 742 -16.72 15.33 -27.17
N VAL A 743 -16.94 14.10 -27.62
CA VAL A 743 -16.68 12.90 -26.81
C VAL A 743 -15.17 12.64 -26.72
N ILE A 744 -14.65 12.41 -25.51
CA ILE A 744 -13.25 12.07 -25.24
C ILE A 744 -13.15 10.88 -24.29
N THR A 745 -12.16 10.02 -24.52
CA THR A 745 -11.80 8.85 -23.68
C THR A 745 -10.54 9.09 -22.85
N GLU A 746 -9.90 10.24 -23.03
CA GLU A 746 -8.66 10.62 -22.34
C GLU A 746 -8.60 12.14 -22.11
N ILE A 747 -8.06 12.58 -20.97
CA ILE A 747 -7.90 14.00 -20.62
C ILE A 747 -6.41 14.39 -20.67
N PRO A 748 -5.98 15.21 -21.64
CA PRO A 748 -4.62 15.76 -21.67
C PRO A 748 -4.40 16.76 -20.53
N VAL A 749 -3.35 16.55 -19.73
CA VAL A 749 -2.98 17.40 -18.58
C VAL A 749 -1.56 17.93 -18.71
N LYS A 750 -1.34 19.16 -18.21
CA LYS A 750 -0.04 19.85 -18.27
C LYS A 750 0.70 19.83 -16.95
N LYS A 751 2.02 19.97 -17.02
CA LYS A 751 2.84 20.35 -15.86
C LYS A 751 2.20 21.53 -15.10
N GLY A 752 2.04 21.38 -13.80
CA GLY A 752 1.40 22.35 -12.90
C GLY A 752 -0.12 22.17 -12.74
N GLN A 753 -0.76 21.26 -13.48
CA GLN A 753 -2.19 21.00 -13.32
C GLN A 753 -2.50 20.33 -11.98
N HIS A 754 -3.41 20.90 -11.20
CA HIS A 754 -3.96 20.30 -9.99
C HIS A 754 -5.05 19.27 -10.33
N ILE A 755 -4.96 18.09 -9.72
CA ILE A 755 -5.94 17.00 -9.82
C ILE A 755 -6.26 16.52 -8.41
N VAL A 756 -7.54 16.29 -8.11
CA VAL A 756 -8.03 15.78 -6.83
C VAL A 756 -8.60 14.38 -7.04
N ILE A 757 -8.04 13.41 -6.30
CA ILE A 757 -8.60 12.07 -6.16
C ILE A 757 -9.73 12.16 -5.12
N ALA A 758 -10.96 11.95 -5.57
CA ALA A 758 -12.19 12.11 -4.79
C ALA A 758 -12.62 10.77 -4.15
N ILE A 759 -11.96 10.40 -3.05
CA ILE A 759 -12.06 9.08 -2.41
C ILE A 759 -13.51 8.77 -1.99
N SER A 760 -14.17 9.67 -1.26
CA SER A 760 -15.57 9.45 -0.84
C SER A 760 -16.58 9.41 -1.99
N SER A 761 -16.23 9.99 -3.14
CA SER A 761 -17.06 10.03 -4.34
C SER A 761 -16.88 8.77 -5.17
N TYR A 762 -15.65 8.25 -5.30
CA TYR A 762 -15.35 6.91 -5.81
C TYR A 762 -16.11 5.83 -5.03
N HIS A 763 -16.11 5.92 -3.70
CA HIS A 763 -16.86 5.01 -2.82
C HIS A 763 -18.40 5.13 -2.90
N ARG A 764 -18.92 6.02 -3.76
CA ARG A 764 -20.35 6.22 -4.04
C ARG A 764 -20.70 6.04 -5.52
N LEU A 765 -19.77 5.51 -6.33
CA LEU A 765 -20.07 5.19 -7.73
C LEU A 765 -20.97 3.96 -7.81
N LYS A 766 -22.14 4.12 -8.43
CA LYS A 766 -23.10 3.02 -8.65
C LYS A 766 -22.51 1.90 -9.52
N SER A 767 -21.66 2.27 -10.49
CA SER A 767 -20.90 1.34 -11.33
C SER A 767 -19.87 0.48 -10.57
N VAL A 768 -19.56 0.80 -9.31
CA VAL A 768 -18.60 0.08 -8.47
C VAL A 768 -19.24 -0.51 -7.20
N TRP A 769 -20.31 0.11 -6.69
CA TRP A 769 -20.92 -0.25 -5.40
C TRP A 769 -22.41 -0.62 -5.48
N GLY A 770 -22.99 -0.66 -6.68
CA GLY A 770 -24.40 -0.95 -6.93
C GLY A 770 -25.32 0.26 -6.78
N GLU A 771 -26.61 0.10 -7.06
CA GLU A 771 -27.58 1.20 -6.98
C GLU A 771 -27.73 1.79 -5.56
N ASP A 772 -27.47 0.96 -4.53
CA ASP A 772 -27.47 1.32 -3.12
C ASP A 772 -26.13 1.91 -2.61
N ALA A 773 -25.27 2.40 -3.52
CA ALA A 773 -23.95 2.96 -3.20
C ALA A 773 -23.93 4.11 -2.19
N GLU A 774 -25.06 4.77 -1.92
CA GLU A 774 -25.18 5.85 -0.92
C GLU A 774 -25.68 5.35 0.45
N GLU A 775 -26.16 4.11 0.54
CA GLU A 775 -26.73 3.51 1.76
C GLU A 775 -25.65 2.82 2.61
N PHE A 776 -25.75 2.95 3.93
CA PHE A 776 -24.97 2.19 4.90
C PHE A 776 -25.54 0.79 5.03
N LYS A 777 -24.86 -0.18 4.39
CA LYS A 777 -25.32 -1.56 4.26
C LYS A 777 -24.15 -2.53 4.43
N PRO A 778 -23.74 -2.84 5.67
CA PRO A 778 -22.66 -3.80 5.94
C PRO A 778 -22.89 -5.18 5.31
N SER A 779 -24.14 -5.63 5.12
CA SER A 779 -24.42 -6.94 4.54
C SER A 779 -23.81 -7.17 3.15
N ARG A 780 -23.54 -6.09 2.37
CA ARG A 780 -22.86 -6.20 1.07
C ARG A 780 -21.50 -6.91 1.14
N TRP A 781 -20.86 -6.90 2.30
CA TRP A 781 -19.56 -7.53 2.57
C TRP A 781 -19.69 -8.98 3.07
N LEU A 782 -20.92 -9.44 3.38
CA LEU A 782 -21.25 -10.80 3.83
C LEU A 782 -21.72 -11.67 2.67
N ASP A 783 -22.51 -11.09 1.76
CA ASP A 783 -23.25 -11.82 0.72
C ASP A 783 -22.38 -12.37 -0.42
N GLY A 784 -21.05 -12.25 -0.34
CA GLY A 784 -20.05 -12.63 -1.37
C GLY A 784 -20.08 -11.81 -2.67
N ASN A 785 -21.25 -11.27 -3.01
CA ASN A 785 -21.55 -10.52 -4.23
C ASN A 785 -21.16 -9.04 -4.13
N LEU A 786 -19.91 -8.76 -3.75
CA LEU A 786 -19.36 -7.41 -3.93
C LEU A 786 -19.31 -7.09 -5.43
N PRO A 787 -19.66 -5.86 -5.88
CA PRO A 787 -19.55 -5.49 -7.29
C PRO A 787 -18.10 -5.20 -7.73
N SER A 788 -17.15 -6.03 -7.30
CA SER A 788 -15.73 -5.96 -7.65
C SER A 788 -15.44 -6.52 -9.05
N ALA A 789 -16.28 -6.20 -10.04
CA ALA A 789 -16.04 -6.45 -11.47
C ALA A 789 -15.06 -5.43 -12.10
N GLY A 790 -14.22 -4.77 -11.28
CA GLY A 790 -13.53 -3.54 -11.61
C GLY A 790 -12.08 -3.48 -11.12
N THR A 791 -11.47 -2.30 -11.30
CA THR A 791 -10.05 -2.10 -10.99
C THR A 791 -9.79 -2.05 -9.47
N SER A 792 -8.93 -2.95 -8.98
CA SER A 792 -8.37 -2.88 -7.61
C SER A 792 -7.59 -1.57 -7.40
N LEU A 793 -7.89 -0.86 -6.31
CA LEU A 793 -7.34 0.46 -5.98
C LEU A 793 -6.69 0.60 -4.60
N GLY A 794 -6.84 -0.35 -3.70
CA GLY A 794 -6.32 -0.22 -2.32
C GLY A 794 -6.17 -1.56 -1.58
N PRO A 795 -5.43 -1.59 -0.47
CA PRO A 795 -4.88 -2.80 0.14
C PRO A 795 -5.88 -3.61 0.98
N TYR A 796 -7.02 -3.03 1.34
CA TYR A 796 -8.01 -3.66 2.22
C TYR A 796 -9.34 -3.73 1.50
N SER A 797 -9.71 -4.93 1.03
CA SER A 797 -10.96 -5.19 0.27
C SER A 797 -11.20 -4.19 -0.88
N ASN A 798 -10.14 -3.83 -1.62
CA ASN A 798 -10.15 -2.85 -2.72
C ASN A 798 -10.59 -1.40 -2.37
N LEU A 799 -10.72 -1.07 -1.07
CA LEU A 799 -11.09 0.27 -0.61
C LEU A 799 -9.94 1.27 -0.79
N LEU A 800 -10.25 2.42 -1.41
CA LEU A 800 -9.31 3.51 -1.66
C LEU A 800 -9.02 4.34 -0.38
N SER A 801 -9.64 4.01 0.76
CA SER A 801 -9.49 4.74 2.05
C SER A 801 -8.06 4.72 2.57
N PHE A 802 -7.33 3.64 2.32
CA PHE A 802 -5.89 3.53 2.61
C PHE A 802 -5.00 3.90 1.41
N LEU A 803 -5.57 4.48 0.35
CA LEU A 803 -4.93 4.73 -0.94
C LEU A 803 -4.36 3.46 -1.60
N GLY A 804 -3.61 3.63 -2.70
CA GLY A 804 -3.01 2.53 -3.45
C GLY A 804 -1.65 2.86 -4.08
N GLY A 805 -1.10 1.88 -4.80
CA GLY A 805 0.18 1.98 -5.49
C GLY A 805 1.38 2.15 -4.53
N SER A 806 2.38 2.93 -4.94
CA SER A 806 3.53 3.21 -4.06
C SER A 806 3.18 4.10 -2.85
N ARG A 807 1.99 4.71 -2.85
CA ARG A 807 1.51 5.67 -1.85
C ARG A 807 0.43 5.11 -0.91
N THR A 808 0.18 3.81 -0.95
CA THR A 808 -0.66 3.08 0.03
C THR A 808 -0.25 3.45 1.46
N CYS A 809 -1.20 3.61 2.37
CA CYS A 809 -0.94 3.81 3.80
C CYS A 809 0.01 2.72 4.31
N ILE A 810 1.03 3.08 5.10
CA ILE A 810 1.96 2.09 5.65
C ILE A 810 1.36 1.41 6.90
N GLY A 811 0.61 2.16 7.72
CA GLY A 811 -0.01 1.69 8.95
C GLY A 811 -1.40 1.08 8.80
N TRP A 812 -1.83 0.67 7.59
CA TRP A 812 -3.21 0.19 7.41
C TRP A 812 -3.55 -1.04 8.26
N ARG A 813 -2.62 -1.99 8.42
CA ARG A 813 -2.80 -3.18 9.28
C ARG A 813 -2.93 -2.81 10.76
N PHE A 814 -2.11 -1.86 11.23
CA PHE A 814 -2.21 -1.32 12.59
C PHE A 814 -3.60 -0.73 12.83
N SER A 815 -4.02 0.16 11.92
CA SER A 815 -5.28 0.87 11.98
C SER A 815 -6.50 -0.07 11.96
N ILE A 816 -6.49 -1.13 11.13
CA ILE A 816 -7.54 -2.15 11.14
C ILE A 816 -7.57 -2.94 12.46
N SER A 817 -6.42 -3.40 12.96
CA SER A 817 -6.35 -4.16 14.22
C SER A 817 -6.79 -3.32 15.42
N GLU A 818 -6.38 -2.06 15.45
CA GLU A 818 -6.80 -1.06 16.44
C GLU A 818 -8.32 -0.83 16.42
N MET A 819 -8.91 -0.61 15.23
CA MET A 819 -10.36 -0.47 15.06
C MET A 819 -11.13 -1.72 15.51
N GLN A 820 -10.70 -2.91 15.07
CA GLN A 820 -11.32 -4.19 15.42
C GLN A 820 -11.37 -4.36 16.96
N ILE A 821 -10.24 -4.13 17.64
CA ILE A 821 -10.12 -4.31 19.08
C ILE A 821 -10.96 -3.27 19.86
N ILE A 822 -10.86 -1.98 19.51
CA ILE A 822 -11.58 -0.91 20.22
C ILE A 822 -13.10 -1.04 20.04
N VAL A 823 -13.59 -1.28 18.81
CA VAL A 823 -15.03 -1.43 18.55
C VAL A 823 -15.57 -2.66 19.28
N SER A 824 -14.82 -3.76 19.30
CA SER A 824 -15.23 -5.00 19.97
C SER A 824 -15.37 -4.84 21.48
N GLU A 825 -14.39 -4.21 22.14
CA GLU A 825 -14.42 -3.96 23.58
C GLU A 825 -15.63 -3.09 23.98
N LEU A 826 -15.89 -2.02 23.23
CA LEU A 826 -16.99 -1.10 23.52
C LEU A 826 -18.37 -1.74 23.27
N VAL A 827 -18.53 -2.54 22.20
CA VAL A 827 -19.80 -3.22 21.90
C VAL A 827 -20.13 -4.33 22.89
N ARG A 828 -19.12 -5.04 23.42
CA ARG A 828 -19.30 -6.05 24.49
C ARG A 828 -19.77 -5.47 25.81
N LYS A 829 -19.38 -4.24 26.14
CA LYS A 829 -19.66 -3.61 27.45
C LYS A 829 -20.85 -2.65 27.45
N PHE A 830 -21.12 -2.01 26.31
CA PHE A 830 -22.11 -0.94 26.24
C PHE A 830 -23.16 -1.19 25.16
N SER A 831 -24.37 -0.69 25.44
CA SER A 831 -25.36 -0.37 24.43
C SER A 831 -25.29 1.12 24.07
N LEU A 832 -25.41 1.43 22.79
CA LEU A 832 -25.28 2.78 22.24
C LEU A 832 -26.57 3.20 21.52
N ALA A 833 -26.99 4.44 21.71
CA ALA A 833 -28.10 5.06 20.98
C ALA A 833 -27.83 6.54 20.68
N ILE A 834 -28.48 7.08 19.64
CA ILE A 834 -28.43 8.52 19.33
C ILE A 834 -29.37 9.28 20.30
N PRO A 835 -28.91 10.35 20.98
CA PRO A 835 -29.78 11.23 21.77
C PRO A 835 -30.78 11.97 20.86
N ASP A 836 -32.00 12.17 21.36
CA ASP A 836 -33.15 12.65 20.57
C ASP A 836 -32.96 14.05 19.96
N ASP A 837 -32.07 14.86 20.51
CA ASP A 837 -31.69 16.21 20.07
C ASP A 837 -30.37 16.26 19.25
N SER A 838 -29.66 15.13 19.11
CA SER A 838 -28.32 15.06 18.55
C SER A 838 -28.27 15.30 17.03
N LYS A 839 -27.56 16.36 16.63
CA LYS A 839 -27.39 16.78 15.23
C LYS A 839 -25.95 16.60 14.76
N VAL A 840 -25.48 15.36 14.73
CA VAL A 840 -24.13 15.01 14.24
C VAL A 840 -24.03 15.32 12.73
N GLN A 841 -23.07 16.17 12.36
CA GLN A 841 -22.79 16.53 10.99
C GLN A 841 -21.36 16.11 10.59
N ARG A 842 -21.20 15.59 9.37
CA ARG A 842 -19.89 15.31 8.77
C ARG A 842 -19.21 16.63 8.37
N THR A 843 -17.99 16.89 8.79
CA THR A 843 -17.23 18.10 8.39
C THR A 843 -15.83 17.74 7.89
N PHE A 844 -15.29 18.49 6.93
CA PHE A 844 -13.97 18.24 6.36
C PHE A 844 -12.90 19.10 7.03
N ALA A 845 -12.06 18.45 7.84
CA ALA A 845 -11.05 19.01 8.71
C ALA A 845 -9.67 18.37 8.44
N ILE A 846 -9.28 18.26 7.15
CA ILE A 846 -8.29 17.29 6.64
C ILE A 846 -8.83 15.85 6.68
N THR A 847 -9.35 15.44 7.83
CA THR A 847 -10.15 14.22 8.00
C THR A 847 -11.65 14.50 8.02
N LEU A 848 -12.48 13.45 8.05
CA LEU A 848 -13.93 13.53 8.13
C LEU A 848 -14.38 13.46 9.59
N VAL A 849 -14.64 14.62 10.20
CA VAL A 849 -14.90 14.76 11.65
C VAL A 849 -16.40 14.86 11.95
N PRO A 850 -16.92 14.18 13.01
CA PRO A 850 -18.25 14.42 13.55
C PRO A 850 -18.29 15.75 14.31
N MET A 851 -19.12 16.67 13.84
CA MET A 851 -19.36 17.96 14.47
C MET A 851 -20.77 18.01 15.06
N THR A 852 -20.88 18.47 16.30
CA THR A 852 -22.16 18.80 16.95
C THR A 852 -22.04 20.20 17.57
N ASP A 853 -23.05 21.05 17.36
CA ASP A 853 -23.06 22.47 17.79
C ASP A 853 -21.81 23.28 17.38
N GLY A 854 -21.28 22.98 16.18
CA GLY A 854 -20.10 23.63 15.64
C GLY A 854 -18.77 23.24 16.30
N ARG A 855 -18.72 22.14 17.05
CA ARG A 855 -17.51 21.62 17.72
C ARG A 855 -17.28 20.14 17.40
N PRO A 856 -16.03 19.65 17.35
CA PRO A 856 -15.71 18.21 17.22
C PRO A 856 -16.23 17.47 18.45
N ARG A 857 -17.37 16.80 18.29
CA ARG A 857 -18.16 16.19 19.37
C ARG A 857 -19.07 15.11 18.82
N LEU A 858 -19.17 14.00 19.54
CA LEU A 858 -20.07 12.89 19.23
C LEU A 858 -20.81 12.47 20.51
N PRO A 859 -21.91 13.17 20.88
CA PRO A 859 -22.73 12.78 22.01
C PRO A 859 -23.58 11.55 21.65
N LEU A 860 -23.34 10.44 22.35
CA LEU A 860 -24.14 9.21 22.31
C LEU A 860 -24.76 8.94 23.68
N ARG A 861 -25.97 8.36 23.69
CA ARG A 861 -26.53 7.73 24.90
C ARG A 861 -25.83 6.38 25.07
N VAL A 862 -25.19 6.18 26.21
CA VAL A 862 -24.38 4.98 26.53
C VAL A 862 -24.98 4.32 27.77
N SER A 863 -25.31 3.03 27.65
CA SER A 863 -25.87 2.24 28.75
C SER A 863 -25.02 1.00 28.98
N ARG A 864 -24.86 0.61 30.24
CA ARG A 864 -24.20 -0.65 30.63
C ARG A 864 -25.00 -1.85 30.16
N LEU A 865 -24.31 -2.90 29.75
CA LEU A 865 -24.88 -4.23 29.63
C LEU A 865 -24.72 -4.93 31.00
N LEU A 866 -25.80 -5.54 31.49
CA LEU A 866 -25.89 -6.20 32.80
C LEU A 866 -25.46 -7.67 32.72
#